data_AF-V9F7J0-F1
#
_entry.id   AF-V9F7J0-F1
#
_cell.length_a   1.000
_cell.length_b   1.000
_cell.length_c   1.000
_cell.angle_alpha   90.00
_cell.angle_beta   90.00
_cell.angle_gamma   90.00
#
_symmetry.space_group_name_H-M   'P 1'
#
loop_
_entity.id
_entity.type
_entity.pdbx_description
1 polymer ?
#
loop_
_entity_poly.entity_id
_entity_poly.type
_entity_poly.pdbx_seq_one_letter_code
_entity_poly.pdbx_strand_id
1 'polypeptide(L)'
;MADVSDCDLSADDLHLSDTSSEGSDEDTGAWRCVDADESRVEVDDTDAFLLASARYENRAAVNRLLLRMFGTTQHHTDNVDISRFVYTWLYSSVLIKLQTWINCSMTEDAVVSVDDLYRFMEVEVWLSFYHATPEAFYDKFNLEQYSVAARVLPAARYRSILAALGEHQTRDDRADRWTAPLSQERDIDHAAELVRRLYSDIGFVEGVTIASLDDDMIRLRSTAVDDIGLAHNRNPKKGYGPVQHGTVSLVTGIFLGGYVANRGESTVDIVRLLQRALCGAPTESQIHLPGVLHALDRGYQSLAVNKQIINVGGSIVGTHKRTGKFPFTHGKAATQHQKLVQMKGERCAFWATQRLPTVRGTLPKHAHALAYRNGLGKVALCYTAATNVGSGTWSYISRPNKQVTKQCNNQLFEDFEDGVQQLTVAQRTAEWFILRKFRITGSVAGKVFKAIASSRHEVRDNVAPLTDDADVMTIFLILGLISNTANSGDYGEDQHGHHDIVRTPFDCNELARKTGQELKKLSRDLSLQVSGKKQELIDRLLAIGNEPVVGDAVWRQQFDENIYTALLSSWFMAPISTTGMKIGTHNEDNISSRIGTFMDKHTYYHIEGLKSYGLLCKKHTPIAAFSPDHIASVVSVNRGRFYAVMEYKTRTTTQTVTKEQSIAAEYGVFSSVNLMTDGFSGAFNAIVPDKDHRLQITHSIACGNIRDGFLVYAAATHIIPVVHVRVEPTVTWTYRSALSATEDNYLAWVYDPAVAVPELNLTRVKHCLDRATLLQSLGLWRALVKLIHDRGDPLPPAKRILPSLIALWNRVKGGIDVYSRYLKNVKPKHFRLSPKATRHFFCL
;
A
#
# COMPACT_ATOMS: atom_id res chain seq x y z
N MET A 1 -3.52 -35.39 29.31
CA MET A 1 -3.40 -36.84 29.58
C MET A 1 -3.97 -37.55 28.36
N ALA A 2 -3.11 -38.33 27.68
CA ALA A 2 -3.26 -39.08 26.41
C ALA A 2 -3.59 -38.21 25.18
N ASP A 3 -2.73 -37.91 24.19
CA ASP A 3 -1.50 -38.46 23.59
C ASP A 3 -1.65 -39.67 22.65
N VAL A 4 -0.95 -39.58 21.50
CA VAL A 4 -0.67 -40.56 20.41
C VAL A 4 -1.81 -40.77 19.37
N SER A 5 -1.65 -40.75 18.03
CA SER A 5 -0.56 -41.20 17.14
C SER A 5 -0.58 -40.52 15.76
N ASP A 6 0.62 -40.21 15.24
CA ASP A 6 0.95 -40.11 13.81
C ASP A 6 0.73 -41.47 13.08
N CYS A 7 0.47 -41.42 11.77
CA CYS A 7 0.81 -42.50 10.85
C CYS A 7 1.23 -41.94 9.48
N ASP A 8 2.50 -42.18 9.19
CA ASP A 8 3.21 -42.07 7.93
C ASP A 8 2.58 -42.92 6.81
N LEU A 9 2.73 -42.45 5.56
CA LEU A 9 2.96 -43.33 4.41
C LEU A 9 4.13 -42.75 3.59
N SER A 10 5.30 -43.35 3.79
CA SER A 10 6.52 -43.31 2.97
C SER A 10 6.20 -43.75 1.53
N ALA A 11 6.65 -43.03 0.49
CA ALA A 11 7.99 -43.09 -0.11
C ALA A 11 8.38 -44.49 -0.58
N ASP A 12 8.35 -44.70 -1.90
CA ASP A 12 9.26 -45.59 -2.61
C ASP A 12 9.81 -44.83 -3.83
N ASP A 13 11.09 -44.50 -3.72
CA ASP A 13 11.98 -44.11 -4.80
C ASP A 13 12.28 -45.32 -5.69
N LEU A 14 12.17 -45.16 -7.00
CA LEU A 14 12.97 -45.92 -7.95
C LEU A 14 13.67 -44.94 -8.89
N HIS A 15 14.95 -44.74 -8.61
CA HIS A 15 15.93 -44.07 -9.45
C HIS A 15 16.11 -44.81 -10.79
N LEU A 16 16.03 -44.06 -11.89
CA LEU A 16 16.74 -44.38 -13.13
C LEU A 16 17.32 -43.06 -13.67
N SER A 17 18.64 -42.92 -13.52
CA SER A 17 19.47 -41.98 -14.25
C SER A 17 19.73 -42.54 -15.64
N ASP A 18 19.62 -41.72 -16.69
CA ASP A 18 20.70 -41.57 -17.69
C ASP A 18 20.43 -40.50 -18.76
N THR A 19 21.42 -39.60 -18.85
CA THR A 19 22.05 -38.97 -20.02
C THR A 19 21.29 -38.09 -21.04
N SER A 20 22.06 -37.07 -21.44
CA SER A 20 21.85 -35.96 -22.37
C SER A 20 21.25 -36.30 -23.74
N SER A 21 20.28 -35.49 -24.18
CA SER A 21 20.16 -35.07 -25.58
C SER A 21 19.54 -33.68 -25.67
N GLU A 22 20.11 -32.85 -26.53
CA GLU A 22 19.66 -31.49 -26.84
C GLU A 22 18.36 -31.52 -27.66
N GLY A 23 17.41 -30.66 -27.26
CA GLY A 23 16.38 -30.11 -28.13
C GLY A 23 15.01 -30.82 -28.19
N SER A 24 14.07 -30.43 -27.31
CA SER A 24 12.64 -30.26 -27.66
C SER A 24 11.79 -29.87 -26.42
N ASP A 25 10.91 -28.88 -26.61
CA ASP A 25 9.79 -28.46 -25.74
C ASP A 25 10.11 -27.76 -24.41
N GLU A 26 10.11 -26.42 -24.45
CA GLU A 26 10.04 -25.57 -23.26
C GLU A 26 8.77 -25.85 -22.43
N ASP A 27 9.02 -26.33 -21.22
CA ASP A 27 8.12 -26.76 -20.15
C ASP A 27 6.88 -25.86 -19.94
N THR A 28 5.75 -26.24 -20.54
CA THR A 28 4.45 -25.59 -20.35
C THR A 28 3.89 -25.92 -18.97
N GLY A 29 3.95 -24.97 -18.02
CA GLY A 29 3.09 -25.01 -16.83
C GLY A 29 3.75 -24.73 -15.49
N ALA A 30 5.07 -24.59 -15.40
CA ALA A 30 5.73 -24.21 -14.15
C ALA A 30 5.69 -22.69 -13.88
N TRP A 31 5.67 -22.31 -12.61
CA TRP A 31 5.86 -20.91 -12.19
C TRP A 31 7.34 -20.53 -12.31
N ARG A 32 7.63 -19.41 -12.96
CA ARG A 32 8.97 -18.84 -13.06
C ARG A 32 9.00 -17.50 -12.34
N CYS A 33 9.88 -17.33 -11.35
CA CYS A 33 10.11 -16.04 -10.73
C CYS A 33 10.63 -15.06 -11.78
N VAL A 34 10.16 -13.81 -11.73
CA VAL A 34 10.64 -12.75 -12.62
C VAL A 34 11.11 -11.57 -11.81
N ASP A 35 12.21 -10.99 -12.29
CA ASP A 35 12.68 -9.70 -11.82
C ASP A 35 11.88 -8.61 -12.57
N ALA A 36 11.31 -7.69 -11.82
CA ALA A 36 10.58 -6.57 -12.39
C ALA A 36 11.57 -5.44 -12.67
N ASP A 37 12.38 -5.59 -13.72
CA ASP A 37 13.51 -4.70 -14.01
C ASP A 37 13.06 -3.27 -14.37
N GLU A 38 11.86 -3.11 -14.94
CA GLU A 38 11.28 -1.80 -15.23
C GLU A 38 9.99 -1.57 -14.42
N SER A 39 10.00 -0.50 -13.62
CA SER A 39 8.83 -0.04 -12.88
C SER A 39 8.08 1.01 -13.70
N ARG A 40 6.86 0.68 -14.15
CA ARG A 40 5.94 1.63 -14.75
C ARG A 40 5.02 2.19 -13.68
N VAL A 41 5.02 3.51 -13.50
CA VAL A 41 4.19 4.20 -12.52
C VAL A 41 3.14 5.04 -13.25
N GLU A 42 1.88 4.87 -12.90
CA GLU A 42 0.78 5.68 -13.44
C GLU A 42 0.01 6.37 -12.29
N VAL A 43 -0.40 7.63 -12.51
CA VAL A 43 -1.05 8.47 -11.48
C VAL A 43 -2.56 8.29 -11.54
N ASP A 44 -3.15 7.84 -10.43
CA ASP A 44 -4.58 7.62 -10.23
C ASP A 44 -5.25 6.77 -11.34
N ASP A 45 -4.47 5.89 -11.97
CA ASP A 45 -4.84 4.97 -13.04
C ASP A 45 -6.04 4.09 -12.70
N THR A 46 -6.04 3.53 -11.49
CA THR A 46 -7.08 2.64 -10.99
C THR A 46 -8.41 3.39 -10.91
N ASP A 47 -8.40 4.63 -10.43
CA ASP A 47 -9.63 5.42 -10.28
C ASP A 47 -10.15 5.88 -11.62
N ALA A 48 -9.26 6.29 -12.52
CA ALA A 48 -9.61 6.63 -13.90
C ALA A 48 -10.24 5.44 -14.62
N PHE A 49 -9.65 4.24 -14.52
CA PHE A 49 -10.16 3.01 -15.12
C PHE A 49 -11.55 2.64 -14.57
N LEU A 50 -11.72 2.65 -13.25
CA LEU A 50 -13.00 2.30 -12.62
C LEU A 50 -14.09 3.32 -12.95
N LEU A 51 -13.77 4.62 -12.96
CA LEU A 51 -14.72 5.67 -13.31
C LEU A 51 -15.15 5.59 -14.78
N ALA A 52 -14.20 5.34 -15.69
CA ALA A 52 -14.51 5.16 -17.11
C ALA A 52 -15.43 3.95 -17.33
N SER A 53 -15.10 2.81 -16.70
CA SER A 53 -15.91 1.59 -16.77
C SER A 53 -17.32 1.81 -16.20
N ALA A 54 -17.43 2.48 -15.04
CA ALA A 54 -18.71 2.83 -14.42
C ALA A 54 -19.57 3.73 -15.31
N ARG A 55 -18.98 4.76 -15.94
CA ARG A 55 -19.71 5.66 -16.84
C ARG A 55 -20.29 4.93 -18.05
N TYR A 56 -19.49 4.05 -18.65
CA TYR A 56 -19.93 3.28 -19.82
C TYR A 56 -21.02 2.27 -19.45
N GLU A 57 -20.81 1.49 -18.39
CA GLU A 57 -21.80 0.49 -17.96
C GLU A 57 -23.11 1.12 -17.49
N ASN A 58 -23.05 2.21 -16.71
CA ASN A 58 -24.25 2.95 -16.29
C ASN A 58 -25.04 3.45 -17.50
N ARG A 59 -24.37 4.02 -18.51
CA ARG A 59 -25.04 4.50 -19.72
C ARG A 59 -25.76 3.36 -20.45
N ALA A 60 -25.10 2.21 -20.60
CA ALA A 60 -25.69 1.05 -21.26
C ALA A 60 -26.89 0.49 -20.47
N ALA A 61 -26.74 0.33 -19.15
CA ALA A 61 -27.81 -0.18 -18.28
C ALA A 61 -29.03 0.76 -18.27
N VAL A 62 -28.82 2.07 -18.16
CA VAL A 62 -29.90 3.07 -18.22
C VAL A 62 -30.61 3.02 -19.57
N ASN A 63 -29.88 2.96 -20.69
CA ASN A 63 -30.51 2.86 -22.01
C ASN A 63 -31.39 1.61 -22.15
N ARG A 64 -30.93 0.46 -21.63
CA ARG A 64 -31.70 -0.80 -21.65
C ARG A 64 -32.94 -0.73 -20.76
N LEU A 65 -32.82 -0.09 -19.59
CA LEU A 65 -33.96 0.16 -18.71
C LEU A 65 -35.00 1.06 -19.37
N LEU A 66 -34.59 2.18 -19.96
CA LEU A 66 -35.50 3.09 -20.67
C LEU A 66 -36.17 2.40 -21.86
N LEU A 67 -35.42 1.62 -22.64
CA LEU A 67 -35.96 0.83 -23.75
C LEU A 67 -37.02 -0.17 -23.28
N ARG A 68 -36.76 -0.87 -22.16
CA ARG A 68 -37.74 -1.82 -21.58
C ARG A 68 -38.96 -1.11 -21.00
N MET A 69 -38.78 0.04 -20.36
CA MET A 69 -39.87 0.80 -19.73
C MET A 69 -40.76 1.53 -20.72
N PHE A 70 -40.18 2.11 -21.77
CA PHE A 70 -40.83 3.10 -22.64
C PHE A 70 -40.73 2.78 -24.14
N GLY A 71 -39.99 1.74 -24.53
CA GLY A 71 -39.73 1.44 -25.94
C GLY A 71 -38.76 2.41 -26.62
N THR A 72 -38.12 3.32 -25.87
CA THR A 72 -37.17 4.32 -26.38
C THR A 72 -36.04 4.58 -25.38
N THR A 73 -34.87 4.99 -25.87
CA THR A 73 -33.75 5.46 -25.03
C THR A 73 -33.79 6.98 -24.77
N GLN A 74 -34.69 7.71 -25.44
CA GLN A 74 -34.87 9.15 -25.30
C GLN A 74 -36.09 9.43 -24.42
N HIS A 75 -35.92 9.32 -23.11
CA HIS A 75 -36.97 9.64 -22.14
C HIS A 75 -36.39 10.43 -20.97
N HIS A 76 -37.12 11.43 -20.48
CA HIS A 76 -36.73 12.18 -19.30
C HIS A 76 -36.89 11.29 -18.05
N THR A 77 -35.87 11.19 -17.22
CA THR A 77 -35.91 10.35 -16.00
C THR A 77 -36.71 10.97 -14.86
N ASP A 78 -37.17 12.21 -15.03
CA ASP A 78 -37.94 12.93 -14.03
C ASP A 78 -39.36 12.35 -14.03
N ASN A 79 -39.76 11.75 -12.89
CA ASN A 79 -41.09 11.16 -12.62
C ASN A 79 -41.35 9.72 -13.10
N VAL A 80 -40.33 8.85 -13.15
CA VAL A 80 -40.57 7.39 -13.32
C VAL A 80 -41.13 6.81 -12.02
N ASP A 81 -42.34 6.27 -12.06
CA ASP A 81 -43.00 5.62 -10.91
C ASP A 81 -42.25 4.35 -10.46
N ILE A 82 -42.21 4.10 -9.14
CA ILE A 82 -41.60 2.91 -8.52
C ILE A 82 -42.24 1.64 -9.07
N SER A 83 -43.56 1.65 -9.29
CA SER A 83 -44.29 0.52 -9.88
C SER A 83 -43.68 0.12 -11.23
N ARG A 84 -43.30 1.11 -12.07
CA ARG A 84 -42.68 0.90 -13.38
C ARG A 84 -41.29 0.27 -13.27
N PHE A 85 -40.51 0.66 -12.25
CA PHE A 85 -39.25 -0.03 -11.94
C PHE A 85 -39.50 -1.48 -11.56
N VAL A 86 -40.40 -1.75 -10.62
CA VAL A 86 -40.74 -3.11 -10.19
C VAL A 86 -41.20 -3.97 -11.36
N TYR A 87 -42.06 -3.45 -12.23
CA TYR A 87 -42.54 -4.15 -13.44
C TYR A 87 -41.42 -4.48 -14.43
N THR A 88 -40.40 -3.62 -14.53
CA THR A 88 -39.27 -3.83 -15.45
C THR A 88 -38.39 -5.01 -15.01
N TRP A 89 -38.29 -5.24 -13.70
CA TRP A 89 -37.51 -6.34 -13.11
C TRP A 89 -38.34 -7.62 -12.89
N LEU A 90 -39.66 -7.57 -13.06
CA LEU A 90 -40.56 -8.72 -12.97
C LEU A 90 -40.99 -9.16 -14.37
N TYR A 91 -40.12 -9.94 -15.01
CA TYR A 91 -40.30 -10.42 -16.39
C TYR A 91 -41.57 -11.27 -16.53
N SER A 92 -42.42 -10.93 -17.51
CA SER A 92 -43.77 -11.53 -17.65
C SER A 92 -43.75 -13.06 -17.76
N SER A 93 -42.72 -13.65 -18.37
CA SER A 93 -42.62 -15.11 -18.46
C SER A 93 -42.30 -15.79 -17.12
N VAL A 94 -41.62 -15.10 -16.20
CA VAL A 94 -41.38 -15.57 -14.83
C VAL A 94 -42.70 -15.52 -14.05
N LEU A 95 -43.44 -14.42 -14.17
CA LEU A 95 -44.74 -14.27 -13.52
C LEU A 95 -45.78 -15.27 -14.03
N ILE A 96 -45.85 -15.53 -15.33
CA ILE A 96 -46.78 -16.53 -15.90
C ILE A 96 -46.47 -17.93 -15.36
N LYS A 97 -45.18 -18.29 -15.23
CA LYS A 97 -44.80 -19.57 -14.65
C LYS A 97 -45.13 -19.66 -13.17
N LEU A 98 -44.85 -18.59 -12.42
CA LEU A 98 -45.20 -18.51 -11.01
C LEU A 98 -46.71 -18.60 -10.80
N GLN A 99 -47.49 -17.91 -11.64
CA GLN A 99 -48.94 -17.97 -11.67
C GLN A 99 -49.42 -19.40 -11.91
N THR A 100 -48.88 -20.06 -12.93
CA THR A 100 -49.22 -21.45 -13.26
C THR A 100 -48.95 -22.35 -12.06
N TRP A 101 -47.77 -22.22 -11.43
CA TRP A 101 -47.39 -22.99 -10.26
C TRP A 101 -48.35 -22.80 -9.09
N ILE A 102 -48.63 -21.54 -8.72
CA ILE A 102 -49.52 -21.21 -7.61
C ILE A 102 -50.93 -21.72 -7.88
N ASN A 103 -51.43 -21.56 -9.11
CA ASN A 103 -52.79 -21.96 -9.48
C ASN A 103 -52.97 -23.48 -9.49
N CYS A 104 -51.91 -24.27 -9.71
CA CYS A 104 -51.98 -25.72 -9.58
C CYS A 104 -52.30 -26.19 -8.15
N SER A 105 -51.97 -25.37 -7.14
CA SER A 105 -52.21 -25.66 -5.72
C SER A 105 -53.42 -24.90 -5.14
N MET A 106 -54.19 -24.22 -5.99
CA MET A 106 -55.36 -23.44 -5.59
C MET A 106 -56.65 -24.12 -6.02
N THR A 107 -57.74 -23.87 -5.30
CA THR A 107 -59.09 -24.26 -5.74
C THR A 107 -59.53 -23.38 -6.93
N GLU A 108 -60.43 -23.88 -7.78
CA GLU A 108 -60.88 -23.18 -9.00
C GLU A 108 -61.42 -21.76 -8.72
N ASP A 109 -62.05 -21.54 -7.56
CA ASP A 109 -62.58 -20.24 -7.13
C ASP A 109 -61.51 -19.28 -6.55
N ALA A 110 -60.26 -19.73 -6.40
CA ALA A 110 -59.17 -18.99 -5.74
C ALA A 110 -57.98 -18.66 -6.66
N VAL A 111 -58.13 -18.85 -7.98
CA VAL A 111 -57.08 -18.63 -8.98
C VAL A 111 -56.49 -17.22 -8.88
N VAL A 112 -55.16 -17.14 -8.94
CA VAL A 112 -54.34 -15.93 -8.83
C VAL A 112 -54.11 -15.33 -10.22
N SER A 113 -54.29 -14.03 -10.33
CA SER A 113 -53.99 -13.24 -11.54
C SER A 113 -52.54 -12.74 -11.56
N VAL A 114 -52.04 -12.27 -12.71
CA VAL A 114 -50.73 -11.60 -12.77
C VAL A 114 -50.70 -10.31 -11.93
N ASP A 115 -51.82 -9.58 -11.85
CA ASP A 115 -51.94 -8.38 -11.00
C ASP A 115 -51.83 -8.74 -9.51
N ASP A 116 -52.42 -9.86 -9.09
CA ASP A 116 -52.27 -10.37 -7.71
C ASP A 116 -50.80 -10.65 -7.38
N LEU A 117 -50.02 -11.19 -8.33
CA LEU A 117 -48.59 -11.45 -8.14
C LEU A 117 -47.78 -10.15 -8.07
N TYR A 118 -48.11 -9.13 -8.86
CA TYR A 118 -47.49 -7.82 -8.75
C TYR A 118 -47.72 -7.19 -7.38
N ARG A 119 -48.96 -7.23 -6.89
CA ARG A 119 -49.31 -6.73 -5.55
C ARG A 119 -48.71 -7.58 -4.44
N PHE A 120 -48.56 -8.88 -4.64
CA PHE A 120 -47.83 -9.76 -3.72
C PHE A 120 -46.36 -9.32 -3.59
N MET A 121 -45.68 -9.10 -4.72
CA MET A 121 -44.28 -8.62 -4.71
C MET A 121 -44.16 -7.23 -4.10
N GLU A 122 -45.13 -6.35 -4.34
CA GLU A 122 -45.17 -5.03 -3.69
C GLU A 122 -45.18 -5.14 -2.15
N VAL A 123 -45.99 -6.06 -1.60
CA VAL A 123 -46.02 -6.33 -0.14
C VAL A 123 -44.65 -6.79 0.36
N GLU A 124 -43.98 -7.70 -0.35
CA GLU A 124 -42.64 -8.19 0.05
C GLU A 124 -41.57 -7.08 0.07
N VAL A 125 -41.66 -6.14 -0.87
CA VAL A 125 -40.79 -4.95 -0.90
C VAL A 125 -41.06 -4.08 0.33
N TRP A 126 -42.33 -3.84 0.69
CA TRP A 126 -42.69 -3.08 1.88
C TRP A 126 -42.24 -3.77 3.18
N LEU A 127 -42.42 -5.09 3.29
CA LEU A 127 -41.95 -5.86 4.44
C LEU A 127 -40.43 -5.77 4.61
N SER A 128 -39.70 -5.80 3.50
CA SER A 128 -38.25 -5.63 3.48
C SER A 128 -37.85 -4.22 3.91
N PHE A 129 -38.51 -3.19 3.39
CA PHE A 129 -38.27 -1.78 3.72
C PHE A 129 -38.51 -1.47 5.20
N TYR A 130 -39.65 -1.94 5.74
CA TYR A 130 -40.00 -1.74 7.15
C TYR A 130 -39.29 -2.70 8.10
N HIS A 131 -38.58 -3.70 7.58
CA HIS A 131 -38.02 -4.81 8.36
C HIS A 131 -39.06 -5.47 9.29
N ALA A 132 -40.29 -5.61 8.80
CA ALA A 132 -41.45 -6.12 9.55
C ALA A 132 -41.77 -7.57 9.15
N THR A 133 -42.52 -8.27 10.02
CA THR A 133 -43.17 -9.53 9.64
C THR A 133 -44.51 -9.25 8.99
N PRO A 134 -45.05 -10.18 8.19
CA PRO A 134 -46.42 -10.06 7.68
C PRO A 134 -47.45 -9.83 8.80
N GLU A 135 -47.31 -10.48 9.96
CA GLU A 135 -48.23 -10.30 11.08
C GLU A 135 -48.19 -8.88 11.63
N ALA A 136 -46.99 -8.31 11.83
CA ALA A 136 -46.85 -6.94 12.32
C ALA A 136 -47.31 -5.91 11.28
N PHE A 137 -47.05 -6.16 10.00
CA PHE A 137 -47.40 -5.25 8.90
C PHE A 137 -48.91 -5.12 8.70
N TYR A 138 -49.66 -6.23 8.82
CA TYR A 138 -51.11 -6.23 8.68
C TYR A 138 -51.87 -6.07 10.01
N ASP A 139 -51.18 -5.87 11.13
CA ASP A 139 -51.83 -5.64 12.43
C ASP A 139 -52.56 -4.29 12.42
N LYS A 140 -53.83 -4.31 12.83
CA LYS A 140 -54.66 -3.10 12.95
C LYS A 140 -54.05 -2.07 13.91
N PHE A 141 -53.31 -2.52 14.93
CA PHE A 141 -52.64 -1.64 15.89
C PHE A 141 -51.42 -0.92 15.30
N ASN A 142 -50.87 -1.39 14.16
CA ASN A 142 -49.71 -0.79 13.51
C ASN A 142 -50.07 0.01 12.25
N LEU A 143 -51.36 0.25 11.96
CA LEU A 143 -51.79 0.94 10.74
C LEU A 143 -51.27 2.38 10.61
N GLU A 144 -51.01 3.06 11.72
CA GLU A 144 -50.36 4.39 11.68
C GLU A 144 -48.89 4.29 11.22
N GLN A 145 -48.20 3.22 11.60
CA GLN A 145 -46.81 2.96 11.24
C GLN A 145 -46.67 2.38 9.81
N TYR A 146 -47.63 1.56 9.39
CA TYR A 146 -47.66 0.87 8.09
C TYR A 146 -48.93 1.21 7.30
N SER A 147 -49.19 2.49 7.09
CA SER A 147 -50.42 2.97 6.44
C SER A 147 -50.67 2.40 5.04
N VAL A 148 -49.59 1.99 4.35
CA VAL A 148 -49.64 1.34 3.04
C VAL A 148 -50.31 -0.04 3.09
N ALA A 149 -50.31 -0.73 4.23
CA ALA A 149 -50.92 -2.06 4.41
C ALA A 149 -52.42 -2.11 4.06
N ALA A 150 -53.12 -0.98 4.19
CA ALA A 150 -54.54 -0.86 3.84
C ALA A 150 -54.81 -0.74 2.33
N ARG A 151 -53.78 -0.44 1.52
CA ARG A 151 -53.89 -0.15 0.07
C ARG A 151 -53.29 -1.23 -0.81
N VAL A 152 -52.47 -2.11 -0.25
CA VAL A 152 -51.82 -3.23 -0.93
C VAL A 152 -52.65 -4.52 -0.84
N LEU A 153 -52.10 -5.66 -1.30
CA LEU A 153 -52.80 -6.94 -1.30
C LEU A 153 -53.36 -7.28 0.09
N PRO A 154 -54.64 -7.70 0.22
CA PRO A 154 -55.22 -8.06 1.51
C PRO A 154 -54.52 -9.24 2.18
N ALA A 155 -54.39 -9.20 3.50
CA ALA A 155 -53.66 -10.21 4.29
C ALA A 155 -54.09 -11.67 4.02
N ALA A 156 -55.39 -11.93 3.87
CA ALA A 156 -55.91 -13.27 3.58
C ALA A 156 -55.45 -13.77 2.21
N ARG A 157 -55.50 -12.91 1.19
CA ARG A 157 -55.06 -13.22 -0.18
C ARG A 157 -53.55 -13.42 -0.22
N TYR A 158 -52.79 -12.53 0.41
CA TYR A 158 -51.34 -12.66 0.57
C TYR A 158 -50.94 -14.01 1.20
N ARG A 159 -51.58 -14.41 2.30
CA ARG A 159 -51.32 -15.70 2.97
C ARG A 159 -51.70 -16.90 2.11
N SER A 160 -52.79 -16.83 1.34
CA SER A 160 -53.18 -17.91 0.43
C SER A 160 -52.10 -18.14 -0.63
N ILE A 161 -51.59 -17.07 -1.25
CA ILE A 161 -50.50 -17.15 -2.23
C ILE A 161 -49.24 -17.75 -1.59
N LEU A 162 -48.88 -17.28 -0.39
CA LEU A 162 -47.71 -17.76 0.33
C LEU A 162 -47.79 -19.26 0.69
N ALA A 163 -48.98 -19.76 1.02
CA ALA A 163 -49.22 -21.17 1.31
C ALA A 163 -49.07 -22.05 0.05
N ALA A 164 -49.64 -21.63 -1.08
CA ALA A 164 -49.54 -22.37 -2.34
C ALA A 164 -48.11 -22.49 -2.88
N LEU A 165 -47.20 -21.56 -2.51
CA LEU A 165 -45.77 -21.68 -2.82
C LEU A 165 -45.07 -22.85 -2.08
N GLY A 166 -45.68 -23.39 -1.02
CA GLY A 166 -45.08 -24.43 -0.18
C GLY A 166 -45.54 -25.86 -0.45
N GLU A 167 -46.55 -26.06 -1.30
CA GLU A 167 -47.18 -27.37 -1.52
C GLU A 167 -46.47 -28.21 -2.60
N HIS A 168 -46.61 -29.54 -2.51
CA HIS A 168 -45.93 -30.51 -3.35
C HIS A 168 -46.67 -30.72 -4.67
N GLN A 169 -45.99 -30.56 -5.81
CA GLN A 169 -46.46 -31.14 -7.07
C GLN A 169 -46.22 -32.67 -7.06
N THR A 170 -47.14 -33.40 -6.46
CA THR A 170 -47.41 -34.80 -6.82
C THR A 170 -48.92 -34.99 -6.85
N ARG A 171 -49.53 -34.43 -7.90
CA ARG A 171 -50.78 -34.95 -8.46
C ARG A 171 -50.47 -35.53 -9.84
N ASP A 172 -49.52 -36.46 -9.88
CA ASP A 172 -49.53 -37.48 -10.91
C ASP A 172 -50.33 -38.61 -10.28
N ASP A 173 -51.63 -38.70 -10.60
CA ASP A 173 -52.58 -39.70 -10.06
C ASP A 173 -52.27 -41.12 -10.59
N ARG A 174 -50.98 -41.47 -10.68
CA ARG A 174 -50.47 -42.82 -10.91
C ARG A 174 -49.71 -43.24 -9.66
N ALA A 175 -50.35 -44.05 -8.83
CA ALA A 175 -49.91 -44.49 -7.50
C ALA A 175 -48.53 -45.19 -7.42
N ASP A 176 -47.83 -45.39 -8.54
CA ASP A 176 -46.65 -46.26 -8.64
C ASP A 176 -45.34 -45.51 -8.98
N ARG A 177 -45.33 -44.18 -9.03
CA ARG A 177 -44.12 -43.37 -9.29
C ARG A 177 -43.88 -42.35 -8.19
N TRP A 178 -42.75 -42.45 -7.49
CA TRP A 178 -42.26 -41.40 -6.59
C TRP A 178 -41.11 -40.63 -7.23
N THR A 179 -41.07 -39.33 -7.00
CA THR A 179 -39.91 -38.51 -7.33
C THR A 179 -38.72 -38.95 -6.48
N ALA A 180 -37.56 -39.15 -7.10
CA ALA A 180 -36.36 -39.52 -6.36
C ALA A 180 -36.07 -38.48 -5.25
N PRO A 181 -35.78 -38.90 -4.01
CA PRO A 181 -35.37 -37.96 -2.96
C PRO A 181 -34.21 -37.09 -3.43
N LEU A 182 -34.23 -35.80 -3.07
CA LEU A 182 -33.21 -34.81 -3.44
C LEU A 182 -33.10 -34.52 -4.95
N SER A 183 -34.09 -34.90 -5.76
CA SER A 183 -34.11 -34.54 -7.19
C SER A 183 -34.25 -33.04 -7.42
N GLN A 184 -33.63 -32.52 -8.47
CA GLN A 184 -33.79 -31.14 -8.91
C GLN A 184 -35.24 -30.83 -9.36
N GLU A 185 -35.80 -29.74 -8.84
CA GLU A 185 -37.10 -29.20 -9.26
C GLU A 185 -36.90 -28.33 -10.52
N ARG A 186 -37.06 -28.95 -11.69
CA ARG A 186 -36.75 -28.35 -13.01
C ARG A 186 -37.44 -27.01 -13.27
N ASP A 187 -38.66 -26.84 -12.78
CA ASP A 187 -39.44 -25.61 -12.99
C ASP A 187 -38.85 -24.40 -12.23
N ILE A 188 -38.37 -24.62 -11.01
CA ILE A 188 -37.67 -23.59 -10.23
C ILE A 188 -36.35 -23.25 -10.88
N ASP A 189 -35.58 -24.26 -11.30
CA ASP A 189 -34.27 -24.04 -11.90
C ASP A 189 -34.39 -23.26 -13.22
N HIS A 190 -35.47 -23.52 -13.97
CA HIS A 190 -35.81 -22.78 -15.18
C HIS A 190 -36.30 -21.35 -14.88
N ALA A 191 -37.14 -21.14 -13.86
CA ALA A 191 -37.55 -19.80 -13.45
C ALA A 191 -36.35 -18.96 -12.98
N ALA A 192 -35.46 -19.55 -12.17
CA ALA A 192 -34.23 -18.93 -11.72
C ALA A 192 -33.30 -18.60 -12.90
N GLU A 193 -33.27 -19.42 -13.95
CA GLU A 193 -32.52 -19.13 -15.17
C GLU A 193 -33.07 -17.91 -15.93
N LEU A 194 -34.40 -17.80 -16.07
CA LEU A 194 -35.05 -16.64 -16.69
C LEU A 194 -34.74 -15.35 -15.92
N VAL A 195 -34.80 -15.42 -14.59
CA VAL A 195 -34.45 -14.29 -13.71
C VAL A 195 -32.98 -13.91 -13.85
N ARG A 196 -32.05 -14.88 -13.84
CA ARG A 196 -30.62 -14.60 -14.06
C ARG A 196 -30.36 -13.93 -15.41
N ARG A 197 -30.99 -14.42 -16.49
CA ARG A 197 -30.85 -13.82 -17.83
C ARG A 197 -31.38 -12.40 -17.87
N LEU A 198 -32.50 -12.11 -17.22
CA LEU A 198 -33.04 -10.76 -17.11
C LEU A 198 -32.03 -9.79 -16.46
N TYR A 199 -31.43 -10.19 -15.33
CA TYR A 199 -30.43 -9.38 -14.64
C TYR A 199 -29.24 -9.08 -15.55
N SER A 200 -28.76 -10.10 -16.26
CA SER A 200 -27.64 -9.93 -17.19
C SER A 200 -27.99 -9.04 -18.38
N ASP A 201 -29.13 -9.27 -19.03
CA ASP A 201 -29.57 -8.49 -20.20
C ASP A 201 -29.64 -6.99 -19.90
N ILE A 202 -29.91 -6.62 -18.64
CA ILE A 202 -29.98 -5.24 -18.20
C ILE A 202 -28.58 -4.75 -17.80
N GLY A 203 -27.94 -5.42 -16.84
CA GLY A 203 -26.76 -4.91 -16.14
C GLY A 203 -25.41 -5.27 -16.74
N PHE A 204 -25.30 -6.39 -17.47
CA PHE A 204 -24.01 -6.89 -17.97
C PHE A 204 -23.63 -6.26 -19.30
N VAL A 205 -22.40 -5.78 -19.40
CA VAL A 205 -21.85 -5.15 -20.59
C VAL A 205 -20.52 -5.82 -20.92
N GLU A 206 -20.53 -6.58 -22.00
CA GLU A 206 -19.35 -7.28 -22.51
C GLU A 206 -18.17 -6.32 -22.71
N GLY A 207 -16.97 -6.77 -22.33
CA GLY A 207 -15.74 -5.99 -22.41
C GLY A 207 -15.60 -4.83 -21.40
N VAL A 208 -16.63 -4.54 -20.60
CA VAL A 208 -16.61 -3.40 -19.64
C VAL A 208 -16.91 -3.82 -18.22
N THR A 209 -17.83 -4.76 -18.03
CA THR A 209 -18.23 -5.20 -16.69
C THR A 209 -17.04 -5.78 -15.92
N ILE A 210 -16.90 -5.32 -14.69
CA ILE A 210 -15.99 -5.93 -13.70
C ILE A 210 -16.83 -6.81 -12.79
N ALA A 211 -16.83 -8.11 -13.07
CA ALA A 211 -17.66 -9.10 -12.39
C ALA A 211 -17.01 -9.55 -11.08
N SER A 212 -17.72 -9.41 -9.96
CA SER A 212 -17.34 -10.00 -8.69
C SER A 212 -18.12 -11.26 -8.43
N LEU A 213 -17.43 -12.33 -8.00
CA LEU A 213 -18.02 -13.57 -7.55
C LEU A 213 -17.88 -13.69 -6.03
N ASP A 214 -18.99 -13.85 -5.32
CA ASP A 214 -18.99 -14.10 -3.87
C ASP A 214 -20.13 -15.04 -3.46
N ASP A 215 -19.95 -15.71 -2.32
CA ASP A 215 -20.98 -16.52 -1.67
C ASP A 215 -21.65 -15.75 -0.53
N ASP A 216 -22.91 -16.04 -0.24
CA ASP A 216 -23.52 -15.69 1.05
C ASP A 216 -24.47 -16.80 1.52
N MET A 217 -24.91 -16.69 2.77
CA MET A 217 -25.82 -17.65 3.38
C MET A 217 -27.24 -17.11 3.43
N ILE A 218 -28.15 -17.86 2.83
CA ILE A 218 -29.57 -17.75 3.08
C ILE A 218 -29.80 -18.29 4.49
N ARG A 219 -30.27 -17.47 5.42
CA ARG A 219 -30.32 -17.83 6.86
C ARG A 219 -31.52 -18.72 7.21
N LEU A 220 -31.63 -19.87 6.54
CA LEU A 220 -32.60 -20.90 6.88
C LEU A 220 -31.99 -21.92 7.83
N ARG A 221 -32.61 -22.14 9.00
CA ARG A 221 -32.07 -23.04 10.04
C ARG A 221 -32.81 -24.38 10.14
N SER A 222 -33.84 -24.58 9.31
CA SER A 222 -34.63 -25.80 9.34
C SER A 222 -33.80 -26.99 8.85
N THR A 223 -33.90 -28.13 9.53
CA THR A 223 -33.28 -29.39 9.09
C THR A 223 -33.91 -29.92 7.79
N ALA A 224 -35.15 -29.53 7.51
CA ALA A 224 -35.84 -29.89 6.26
C ALA A 224 -35.23 -29.24 5.00
N VAL A 225 -34.20 -28.41 5.14
CA VAL A 225 -33.33 -27.95 4.03
C VAL A 225 -32.49 -29.10 3.48
N ASP A 226 -32.04 -30.00 4.36
CA ASP A 226 -31.19 -31.12 3.97
C ASP A 226 -31.98 -32.11 3.09
N ASP A 227 -33.30 -32.19 3.32
CA ASP A 227 -34.24 -33.06 2.59
C ASP A 227 -34.57 -32.56 1.17
N ILE A 228 -34.21 -31.31 0.84
CA ILE A 228 -34.43 -30.71 -0.51
C ILE A 228 -33.15 -30.59 -1.33
N GLY A 229 -32.03 -31.18 -0.86
CA GLY A 229 -30.81 -31.35 -1.65
C GLY A 229 -29.91 -30.12 -1.77
N LEU A 230 -30.12 -29.07 -0.96
CA LEU A 230 -29.31 -27.85 -1.01
C LEU A 230 -28.00 -27.98 -0.22
N ALA A 231 -26.98 -27.23 -0.63
CA ALA A 231 -25.73 -27.11 0.11
C ALA A 231 -25.95 -26.30 1.40
N HIS A 232 -26.04 -26.98 2.53
CA HIS A 232 -26.30 -26.41 3.84
C HIS A 232 -24.99 -26.28 4.64
N ASN A 233 -24.50 -25.06 4.85
CA ASN A 233 -23.20 -24.83 5.49
C ASN A 233 -23.32 -23.99 6.76
N ARG A 234 -22.41 -24.23 7.71
CA ARG A 234 -22.23 -23.39 8.92
C ARG A 234 -20.99 -22.53 8.78
N ASN A 235 -21.17 -21.22 8.72
CA ASN A 235 -20.10 -20.25 8.73
C ASN A 235 -20.23 -19.35 9.98
N PRO A 236 -19.25 -19.37 10.91
CA PRO A 236 -19.30 -18.58 12.14
C PRO A 236 -19.54 -17.07 11.93
N LYS A 237 -19.19 -16.54 10.75
CA LYS A 237 -19.35 -15.12 10.41
C LYS A 237 -20.62 -14.81 9.60
N LYS A 238 -21.02 -15.70 8.69
CA LYS A 238 -22.16 -15.46 7.77
C LYS A 238 -23.49 -16.03 8.30
N GLY A 239 -23.44 -17.12 9.06
CA GLY A 239 -24.60 -17.76 9.69
C GLY A 239 -24.66 -19.27 9.43
N TYR A 240 -25.87 -19.81 9.42
CA TYR A 240 -26.16 -21.19 9.06
C TYR A 240 -27.32 -21.18 8.07
N GLY A 241 -27.19 -21.94 6.98
CA GLY A 241 -28.23 -22.10 5.97
C GLY A 241 -27.69 -22.39 4.55
N PRO A 242 -28.58 -22.43 3.53
CA PRO A 242 -28.19 -22.66 2.14
C PRO A 242 -27.17 -21.65 1.62
N VAL A 243 -26.23 -22.11 0.79
CA VAL A 243 -25.23 -21.25 0.16
C VAL A 243 -25.75 -20.72 -1.18
N GLN A 244 -25.74 -19.40 -1.33
CA GLN A 244 -26.04 -18.72 -2.58
C GLN A 244 -24.80 -18.05 -3.14
N HIS A 245 -24.46 -18.38 -4.38
CA HIS A 245 -23.37 -17.76 -5.13
C HIS A 245 -23.94 -16.66 -6.01
N GLY A 246 -23.34 -15.47 -5.99
CA GLY A 246 -23.80 -14.31 -6.74
C GLY A 246 -22.72 -13.70 -7.61
N THR A 247 -23.14 -13.11 -8.73
CA THR A 247 -22.32 -12.22 -9.55
C THR A 247 -22.85 -10.79 -9.46
N VAL A 248 -21.97 -9.82 -9.21
CA VAL A 248 -22.31 -8.39 -9.16
C VAL A 248 -21.34 -7.61 -10.02
N SER A 249 -21.83 -6.57 -10.71
CA SER A 249 -20.94 -5.58 -11.30
C SER A 249 -20.38 -4.65 -10.22
N LEU A 250 -19.05 -4.58 -10.13
CA LEU A 250 -18.36 -3.75 -9.14
C LEU A 250 -18.40 -2.25 -9.43
N VAL A 251 -18.72 -1.87 -10.67
CA VAL A 251 -18.67 -0.47 -11.12
C VAL A 251 -20.04 0.22 -11.07
N THR A 252 -21.13 -0.55 -11.17
CA THR A 252 -22.51 -0.06 -11.01
C THR A 252 -23.19 -0.57 -9.74
N GLY A 253 -22.68 -1.65 -9.15
CA GLY A 253 -23.33 -2.34 -8.03
C GLY A 253 -24.50 -3.22 -8.43
N ILE A 254 -24.83 -3.34 -9.73
CA ILE A 254 -25.98 -4.11 -10.19
C ILE A 254 -25.73 -5.61 -9.98
N PHE A 255 -26.72 -6.30 -9.41
CA PHE A 255 -26.74 -7.75 -9.32
C PHE A 255 -26.97 -8.36 -10.70
N LEU A 256 -26.05 -9.21 -11.16
CA LEU A 256 -26.06 -9.79 -12.50
C LEU A 256 -26.62 -11.21 -12.53
N GLY A 257 -26.84 -11.81 -11.37
CA GLY A 257 -27.46 -13.13 -11.24
C GLY A 257 -26.86 -13.93 -10.08
N GLY A 258 -27.63 -14.93 -9.61
CA GLY A 258 -27.18 -15.82 -8.56
C GLY A 258 -27.78 -17.21 -8.65
N TYR A 259 -27.20 -18.10 -7.86
CA TYR A 259 -27.50 -19.52 -7.87
C TYR A 259 -27.39 -20.09 -6.46
N VAL A 260 -28.41 -20.81 -6.02
CA VAL A 260 -28.40 -21.54 -4.75
C VAL A 260 -27.79 -22.91 -5.00
N ALA A 261 -26.65 -23.19 -4.35
CA ALA A 261 -25.90 -24.40 -4.60
C ALA A 261 -26.66 -25.64 -4.10
N ASN A 262 -26.68 -26.69 -4.91
CA ASN A 262 -27.06 -28.03 -4.51
C ASN A 262 -25.90 -28.73 -3.80
N ARG A 263 -26.25 -29.76 -3.02
CA ARG A 263 -25.26 -30.58 -2.32
C ARG A 263 -24.35 -31.30 -3.32
N GLY A 264 -23.04 -31.18 -3.12
CA GLY A 264 -22.02 -31.85 -3.93
C GLY A 264 -21.59 -31.09 -5.19
N GLU A 265 -22.22 -29.97 -5.52
CA GLU A 265 -21.77 -29.14 -6.64
C GLU A 265 -20.44 -28.47 -6.36
N SER A 266 -19.56 -28.48 -7.38
CA SER A 266 -18.27 -27.83 -7.27
C SER A 266 -18.39 -26.32 -7.57
N THR A 267 -17.48 -25.52 -7.01
CA THR A 267 -17.44 -24.08 -7.28
C THR A 267 -17.25 -23.76 -8.77
N VAL A 268 -16.51 -24.58 -9.52
CA VAL A 268 -16.29 -24.32 -10.96
C VAL A 268 -17.56 -24.56 -11.78
N ASP A 269 -18.38 -25.54 -11.41
CA ASP A 269 -19.65 -25.82 -12.10
C ASP A 269 -20.65 -24.67 -11.86
N ILE A 270 -20.69 -24.16 -10.64
CA ILE A 270 -21.49 -22.97 -10.30
C ILE A 270 -21.02 -21.74 -11.09
N VAL A 271 -19.70 -21.54 -11.22
CA VAL A 271 -19.14 -20.45 -12.03
C VAL A 271 -19.54 -20.60 -13.51
N ARG A 272 -19.48 -21.81 -14.08
CA ARG A 272 -19.93 -22.07 -15.46
C ARG A 272 -21.40 -21.72 -15.64
N LEU A 273 -22.25 -22.12 -14.69
CA LEU A 273 -23.68 -21.82 -14.72
C LEU A 273 -23.93 -20.31 -14.70
N LEU A 274 -23.27 -19.58 -13.80
CA LEU A 274 -23.39 -18.12 -13.72
C LEU A 274 -22.88 -17.46 -15.01
N GLN A 275 -21.72 -17.87 -15.53
CA GLN A 275 -21.17 -17.34 -16.77
C GLN A 275 -22.06 -17.61 -17.99
N ARG A 276 -22.68 -18.79 -18.05
CA ARG A 276 -23.65 -19.15 -19.09
C ARG A 276 -24.83 -18.19 -19.10
N ALA A 277 -25.37 -17.89 -17.92
CA ALA A 277 -26.47 -16.93 -17.80
C ALA A 277 -26.02 -15.50 -18.17
N LEU A 278 -24.78 -15.11 -17.83
CA LEU A 278 -24.25 -13.78 -18.16
C LEU A 278 -24.20 -13.52 -19.68
N CYS A 279 -23.66 -14.46 -20.45
CA CYS A 279 -23.54 -14.34 -21.91
C CYS A 279 -24.76 -14.90 -22.69
N GLY A 280 -25.79 -15.40 -22.01
CA GLY A 280 -26.96 -16.00 -22.66
C GLY A 280 -26.65 -17.28 -23.46
N ALA A 281 -25.53 -17.95 -23.19
CA ALA A 281 -25.12 -19.15 -23.92
C ALA A 281 -26.07 -20.33 -23.61
N PRO A 282 -26.46 -21.14 -24.60
CA PRO A 282 -27.30 -22.31 -24.33
C PRO A 282 -26.50 -23.51 -23.80
N THR A 283 -25.20 -23.62 -24.13
CA THR A 283 -24.30 -24.68 -23.63
C THR A 283 -23.01 -24.12 -23.02
N GLU A 284 -22.32 -24.92 -22.20
CA GLU A 284 -21.05 -24.51 -21.59
C GLU A 284 -19.93 -24.26 -22.61
N SER A 285 -19.94 -25.00 -23.72
CA SER A 285 -18.97 -24.84 -24.81
C SER A 285 -19.08 -23.51 -25.55
N GLN A 286 -20.20 -22.80 -25.39
CA GLN A 286 -20.48 -21.52 -26.04
C GLN A 286 -20.29 -20.33 -25.09
N ILE A 287 -19.82 -20.56 -23.86
CA ILE A 287 -19.53 -19.47 -22.93
C ILE A 287 -18.35 -18.65 -23.47
N HIS A 288 -18.60 -17.37 -23.75
CA HIS A 288 -17.60 -16.42 -24.19
C HIS A 288 -17.79 -15.09 -23.46
N LEU A 289 -16.73 -14.61 -22.79
CA LEU A 289 -16.72 -13.40 -21.97
C LEU A 289 -15.40 -12.62 -22.18
N PRO A 290 -15.07 -12.24 -23.43
CA PRO A 290 -13.85 -11.51 -23.73
C PRO A 290 -13.85 -10.13 -23.06
N GLY A 291 -12.68 -9.73 -22.56
CA GLY A 291 -12.51 -8.40 -21.93
C GLY A 291 -13.16 -8.23 -20.56
N VAL A 292 -13.92 -9.21 -20.07
CA VAL A 292 -14.53 -9.16 -18.72
C VAL A 292 -13.46 -9.41 -17.66
N LEU A 293 -13.33 -8.48 -16.71
CA LEU A 293 -12.44 -8.62 -15.57
C LEU A 293 -13.19 -9.25 -14.38
N HIS A 294 -12.72 -10.40 -13.91
CA HIS A 294 -13.28 -11.11 -12.78
C HIS A 294 -12.47 -10.78 -11.51
N ALA A 295 -13.13 -10.17 -10.52
CA ALA A 295 -12.56 -9.90 -9.20
C ALA A 295 -12.89 -11.04 -8.24
N LEU A 296 -11.88 -11.76 -7.78
CA LEU A 296 -12.05 -12.99 -6.99
C LEU A 296 -11.44 -12.88 -5.60
N ASP A 297 -12.24 -13.13 -4.56
CA ASP A 297 -11.68 -13.38 -3.24
C ASP A 297 -10.97 -14.74 -3.22
N ARG A 298 -10.08 -14.91 -2.25
CA ARG A 298 -9.28 -16.11 -2.03
C ARG A 298 -10.08 -17.40 -1.88
N GLY A 299 -11.39 -17.31 -1.65
CA GLY A 299 -12.32 -18.45 -1.64
C GLY A 299 -12.55 -19.07 -3.02
N TYR A 300 -12.60 -18.24 -4.07
CA TYR A 300 -12.85 -18.63 -5.46
C TYR A 300 -11.57 -18.83 -6.26
N GLN A 301 -10.43 -18.37 -5.74
CA GLN A 301 -9.13 -18.42 -6.39
C GLN A 301 -8.52 -19.84 -6.42
N SER A 302 -9.08 -20.70 -7.28
CA SER A 302 -8.65 -22.08 -7.51
C SER A 302 -8.17 -22.28 -8.95
N LEU A 303 -7.35 -23.31 -9.18
CA LEU A 303 -6.86 -23.63 -10.53
C LEU A 303 -8.00 -23.90 -11.52
N ALA A 304 -9.05 -24.59 -11.09
CA ALA A 304 -10.21 -24.92 -11.94
C ALA A 304 -10.99 -23.67 -12.36
N VAL A 305 -11.30 -22.79 -11.39
CA VAL A 305 -11.98 -21.51 -11.66
C VAL A 305 -11.13 -20.60 -12.53
N ASN A 306 -9.82 -20.50 -12.27
CA ASN A 306 -8.92 -19.68 -13.08
C ASN A 306 -8.89 -20.17 -14.53
N LYS A 307 -8.73 -21.47 -14.75
CA LYS A 307 -8.76 -22.08 -16.09
C LYS A 307 -10.07 -21.78 -16.81
N GLN A 308 -11.20 -21.95 -16.12
CA GLN A 308 -12.52 -21.66 -16.69
C GLN A 308 -12.62 -20.20 -17.17
N ILE A 309 -12.30 -19.22 -16.33
CA ILE A 309 -12.38 -17.79 -16.68
C ILE A 309 -11.45 -17.44 -17.85
N ILE A 310 -10.23 -17.97 -17.84
CA ILE A 310 -9.24 -17.72 -18.91
C ILE A 310 -9.71 -18.32 -20.24
N ASN A 311 -10.23 -19.56 -20.22
CA ASN A 311 -10.69 -20.27 -21.41
C ASN A 311 -11.85 -19.55 -22.10
N VAL A 312 -12.74 -18.91 -21.34
CA VAL A 312 -13.87 -18.14 -21.91
C VAL A 312 -13.45 -16.73 -22.36
N GLY A 313 -12.18 -16.36 -22.25
CA GLY A 313 -11.66 -15.07 -22.71
C GLY A 313 -11.58 -13.98 -21.64
N GLY A 314 -12.00 -14.26 -20.41
CA GLY A 314 -11.95 -13.33 -19.29
C GLY A 314 -10.56 -13.13 -18.72
N SER A 315 -10.43 -12.12 -17.88
CA SER A 315 -9.23 -11.83 -17.08
C SER A 315 -9.55 -11.91 -15.58
N ILE A 316 -8.52 -12.04 -14.74
CA ILE A 316 -8.69 -12.25 -13.29
C ILE A 316 -7.87 -11.21 -12.53
N VAL A 317 -8.44 -10.69 -11.45
CA VAL A 317 -7.75 -9.93 -10.39
C VAL A 317 -8.21 -10.49 -9.04
N GLY A 318 -7.29 -10.86 -8.16
CA GLY A 318 -7.74 -11.48 -6.91
C GLY A 318 -6.65 -11.73 -5.88
N THR A 319 -7.11 -12.07 -4.68
CA THR A 319 -6.22 -12.57 -3.61
C THR A 319 -6.14 -14.09 -3.65
N HIS A 320 -5.01 -14.64 -3.21
CA HIS A 320 -4.75 -16.08 -3.26
C HIS A 320 -4.51 -16.62 -1.84
N LYS A 321 -5.05 -17.82 -1.53
CA LYS A 321 -4.72 -18.53 -0.28
C LYS A 321 -3.31 -19.12 -0.37
N ARG A 322 -2.67 -19.33 0.77
CA ARG A 322 -1.43 -20.11 0.79
C ARG A 322 -1.73 -21.57 0.45
N THR A 323 -1.04 -22.10 -0.57
CA THR A 323 -1.12 -23.51 -0.98
C THR A 323 0.27 -23.96 -1.41
N GLY A 324 0.57 -25.27 -1.41
CA GLY A 324 1.89 -25.78 -1.83
C GLY A 324 2.20 -25.58 -3.33
N LYS A 325 1.18 -25.36 -4.16
CA LYS A 325 1.31 -25.18 -5.63
C LYS A 325 1.49 -23.72 -6.06
N PHE A 326 1.34 -22.76 -5.14
CA PHE A 326 1.52 -21.34 -5.43
C PHE A 326 3.00 -20.96 -5.23
N PRO A 327 3.64 -20.12 -6.06
CA PRO A 327 5.09 -19.95 -6.06
C PRO A 327 5.66 -19.22 -4.83
N PHE A 328 4.79 -18.68 -3.97
CA PHE A 328 5.19 -17.91 -2.79
C PHE A 328 4.54 -18.43 -1.51
N THR A 329 5.31 -18.40 -0.42
CA THR A 329 4.80 -18.63 0.93
C THR A 329 5.41 -17.61 1.90
N HIS A 330 4.82 -17.48 3.09
CA HIS A 330 5.36 -16.66 4.18
C HIS A 330 4.96 -17.27 5.53
N GLY A 331 5.83 -17.13 6.54
CA GLY A 331 5.58 -17.59 7.92
C GLY A 331 5.47 -19.11 8.11
N LYS A 332 5.69 -19.93 7.08
CA LYS A 332 6.00 -21.37 7.19
C LYS A 332 7.14 -21.69 6.22
N ALA A 333 7.78 -22.84 6.39
CA ALA A 333 8.79 -23.34 5.46
C ALA A 333 8.27 -23.37 4.01
N ALA A 334 9.15 -23.06 3.06
CA ALA A 334 8.87 -23.21 1.64
C ALA A 334 9.07 -24.66 1.21
N THR A 335 8.23 -25.12 0.28
CA THR A 335 8.48 -26.34 -0.48
C THR A 335 9.51 -26.08 -1.59
N GLN A 336 10.01 -27.12 -2.25
CA GLN A 336 11.01 -27.01 -3.34
C GLN A 336 10.62 -26.03 -4.44
N HIS A 337 9.34 -25.91 -4.77
CA HIS A 337 8.82 -25.02 -5.82
C HIS A 337 8.34 -23.65 -5.31
N GLN A 338 8.66 -23.29 -4.07
CA GLN A 338 8.20 -22.05 -3.43
C GLN A 338 9.36 -21.15 -3.01
N LYS A 339 9.16 -19.85 -3.17
CA LYS A 339 10.01 -18.83 -2.56
C LYS A 339 9.41 -18.36 -1.24
N LEU A 340 10.19 -18.45 -0.17
CA LEU A 340 9.83 -17.89 1.13
C LEU A 340 10.01 -16.37 1.13
N VAL A 341 8.91 -15.63 1.33
CA VAL A 341 8.96 -14.18 1.48
C VAL A 341 9.01 -13.82 2.96
N GLN A 342 10.10 -13.15 3.35
CA GLN A 342 10.26 -12.61 4.71
C GLN A 342 9.19 -11.58 5.01
N MET A 343 8.60 -11.61 6.22
CA MET A 343 7.51 -10.68 6.57
C MET A 343 8.04 -9.32 7.05
N LYS A 344 9.21 -9.31 7.69
CA LYS A 344 9.94 -8.09 8.06
C LYS A 344 10.76 -7.61 6.86
N GLY A 345 11.20 -6.35 6.85
CA GLY A 345 11.96 -5.75 5.75
C GLY A 345 11.18 -4.66 5.02
N GLU A 346 11.87 -3.91 4.15
CA GLU A 346 11.30 -2.82 3.34
C GLU A 346 10.20 -3.35 2.40
N ARG A 347 9.31 -2.47 1.93
CA ARG A 347 8.27 -2.81 0.94
C ARG A 347 8.89 -3.44 -0.32
N CYS A 348 8.34 -4.57 -0.75
CA CYS A 348 8.79 -5.27 -1.96
C CYS A 348 7.65 -6.13 -2.54
N ALA A 349 7.60 -6.24 -3.86
CA ALA A 349 6.68 -7.02 -4.66
C ALA A 349 7.47 -8.12 -5.39
N PHE A 350 7.21 -9.37 -5.04
CA PHE A 350 7.82 -10.52 -5.69
C PHE A 350 6.85 -11.09 -6.71
N TRP A 351 7.33 -11.27 -7.93
CA TRP A 351 6.51 -11.71 -9.06
C TRP A 351 6.96 -13.05 -9.60
N ALA A 352 6.00 -13.85 -10.03
CA ALA A 352 6.23 -15.05 -10.81
C ALA A 352 5.20 -15.13 -11.94
N THR A 353 5.61 -15.69 -13.08
CA THR A 353 4.75 -15.88 -14.26
C THR A 353 4.60 -17.35 -14.57
N GLN A 354 3.42 -17.71 -15.06
CA GLN A 354 3.11 -19.03 -15.57
C GLN A 354 2.49 -18.85 -16.95
N ARG A 355 3.03 -19.55 -17.96
CA ARG A 355 2.43 -19.60 -19.30
C ARG A 355 1.11 -20.37 -19.21
N LEU A 356 0.05 -19.79 -19.75
CA LEU A 356 -1.26 -20.43 -19.79
C LEU A 356 -1.40 -21.27 -21.07
N PRO A 357 -2.17 -22.38 -21.03
CA PRO A 357 -2.47 -23.17 -22.22
C PRO A 357 -3.05 -22.27 -23.32
N THR A 358 -2.47 -22.31 -24.51
CA THR A 358 -2.85 -21.42 -25.63
C THR A 358 -3.76 -22.18 -26.59
N VAL A 359 -4.81 -21.52 -27.09
CA VAL A 359 -5.58 -22.03 -28.24
C VAL A 359 -4.78 -21.71 -29.50
N ARG A 360 -4.62 -22.66 -30.43
CA ARG A 360 -3.85 -22.48 -31.68
C ARG A 360 -4.30 -21.20 -32.40
N GLY A 361 -3.34 -20.34 -32.75
CA GLY A 361 -3.59 -19.06 -33.46
C GLY A 361 -3.76 -17.82 -32.56
N THR A 362 -3.63 -17.94 -31.23
CA THR A 362 -3.68 -16.80 -30.30
C THR A 362 -2.32 -16.57 -29.61
N LEU A 363 -2.03 -15.31 -29.24
CA LEU A 363 -0.82 -14.96 -28.50
C LEU A 363 -0.79 -15.68 -27.12
N PRO A 364 0.38 -16.12 -26.64
CA PRO A 364 0.51 -16.75 -25.33
C PRO A 364 -0.01 -15.82 -24.22
N LYS A 365 -1.02 -16.28 -23.48
CA LYS A 365 -1.46 -15.60 -22.25
C LYS A 365 -0.58 -16.01 -21.07
N HIS A 366 -0.32 -15.07 -20.18
CA HIS A 366 0.44 -15.30 -18.95
C HIS A 366 -0.43 -15.02 -17.73
N ALA A 367 -0.28 -15.86 -16.71
CA ALA A 367 -0.74 -15.57 -15.36
C ALA A 367 0.43 -15.04 -14.53
N HIS A 368 0.14 -14.12 -13.62
CA HIS A 368 1.08 -13.52 -12.70
C HIS A 368 0.67 -13.79 -11.25
N ALA A 369 1.61 -14.31 -10.47
CA ALA A 369 1.52 -14.42 -9.03
C ALA A 369 2.29 -13.26 -8.40
N LEU A 370 1.72 -12.67 -7.34
CA LEU A 370 2.34 -11.61 -6.57
C LEU A 370 2.41 -12.02 -5.09
N ALA A 371 3.58 -11.83 -4.49
CA ALA A 371 3.71 -11.71 -3.04
C ALA A 371 4.18 -10.30 -2.69
N TYR A 372 3.31 -9.52 -2.05
CA TYR A 372 3.59 -8.13 -1.68
C TYR A 372 3.86 -7.99 -0.19
N ARG A 373 5.11 -7.69 0.16
CA ARG A 373 5.55 -7.33 1.51
C ARG A 373 5.27 -5.85 1.76
N ASN A 374 4.46 -5.55 2.77
CA ASN A 374 3.94 -4.19 2.99
C ASN A 374 4.86 -3.27 3.82
N GLY A 375 6.01 -3.77 4.29
CA GLY A 375 6.95 -3.03 5.15
C GLY A 375 6.55 -2.97 6.64
N LEU A 376 5.39 -3.52 7.01
CA LEU A 376 4.81 -3.47 8.36
C LEU A 376 4.62 -4.87 8.96
N GLY A 377 5.38 -5.86 8.50
CA GLY A 377 5.30 -7.22 9.02
C GLY A 377 4.20 -8.09 8.40
N LYS A 378 3.60 -7.70 7.27
CA LYS A 378 2.59 -8.51 6.57
C LYS A 378 2.92 -8.71 5.10
N VAL A 379 2.49 -9.85 4.57
CA VAL A 379 2.59 -10.21 3.15
C VAL A 379 1.19 -10.51 2.62
N ALA A 380 0.86 -9.97 1.45
CA ALA A 380 -0.35 -10.31 0.72
C ALA A 380 0.01 -11.18 -0.51
N LEU A 381 -0.79 -12.21 -0.77
CA LEU A 381 -0.65 -13.04 -1.96
C LEU A 381 -1.79 -12.73 -2.93
N CYS A 382 -1.45 -12.47 -4.18
CA CYS A 382 -2.40 -12.10 -5.23
C CYS A 382 -2.10 -12.87 -6.51
N TYR A 383 -3.11 -12.97 -7.36
CA TYR A 383 -3.02 -13.58 -8.67
C TYR A 383 -3.74 -12.70 -9.68
N THR A 384 -3.19 -12.59 -10.89
CA THR A 384 -3.85 -11.93 -12.00
C THR A 384 -3.51 -12.58 -13.33
N ALA A 385 -4.45 -12.53 -14.26
CA ALA A 385 -4.21 -12.80 -15.68
C ALA A 385 -4.38 -11.54 -16.55
N ALA A 386 -4.57 -10.38 -15.90
CA ALA A 386 -4.72 -9.09 -16.56
C ALA A 386 -3.33 -8.45 -16.70
N THR A 387 -2.93 -8.18 -17.94
CA THR A 387 -1.58 -7.70 -18.28
C THR A 387 -1.33 -6.28 -17.79
N ASN A 388 -2.36 -5.43 -17.75
CA ASN A 388 -2.29 -4.04 -17.31
C ASN A 388 -1.98 -3.85 -15.82
N VAL A 389 -2.14 -4.90 -15.01
CA VAL A 389 -1.82 -4.90 -13.57
C VAL A 389 -0.78 -5.98 -13.21
N GLY A 390 -0.06 -6.48 -14.21
CA GLY A 390 0.98 -7.50 -14.06
C GLY A 390 2.28 -6.98 -13.44
N SER A 391 3.35 -7.76 -13.62
CA SER A 391 4.69 -7.43 -13.11
C SER A 391 5.16 -6.04 -13.57
N GLY A 392 5.87 -5.33 -12.70
CA GLY A 392 6.42 -4.00 -13.00
C GLY A 392 5.42 -2.84 -12.99
N THR A 393 4.11 -3.08 -12.85
CA THR A 393 3.11 -1.99 -12.85
C THR A 393 2.79 -1.48 -11.44
N TRP A 394 2.77 -0.16 -11.28
CA TRP A 394 2.54 0.54 -10.03
C TRP A 394 1.56 1.69 -10.17
N SER A 395 0.64 1.78 -9.21
CA SER A 395 -0.32 2.88 -9.10
C SER A 395 0.16 3.90 -8.07
N TYR A 396 0.30 5.14 -8.50
CA TYR A 396 0.49 6.31 -7.64
C TYR A 396 -0.89 6.84 -7.23
N ILE A 397 -1.23 6.70 -5.96
CA ILE A 397 -2.53 7.12 -5.42
C ILE A 397 -2.35 8.47 -4.72
N SER A 398 -2.89 9.54 -5.32
CA SER A 398 -2.82 10.89 -4.76
C SER A 398 -3.70 11.04 -3.52
N ARG A 399 -3.36 12.01 -2.65
CA ARG A 399 -4.28 12.46 -1.59
C ARG A 399 -5.37 13.32 -2.23
N PRO A 400 -6.63 13.19 -1.80
CA PRO A 400 -7.68 14.10 -2.27
C PRO A 400 -7.25 15.53 -1.96
N ASN A 401 -7.27 16.39 -2.98
CA ASN A 401 -6.97 17.81 -2.87
C ASN A 401 -7.89 18.43 -1.81
N LYS A 402 -7.43 18.52 -0.56
CA LYS A 402 -7.80 19.68 0.24
C LYS A 402 -7.10 20.82 -0.47
N GLN A 403 -7.86 21.69 -1.13
CA GLN A 403 -7.32 22.94 -1.66
C GLN A 403 -6.32 23.46 -0.63
N VAL A 404 -5.04 23.49 -1.00
CA VAL A 404 -4.03 24.15 -0.20
C VAL A 404 -4.27 25.64 -0.45
N THR A 405 -5.33 26.14 0.18
CA THR A 405 -5.68 27.55 0.22
C THR A 405 -4.68 28.20 1.16
N LYS A 406 -3.57 28.65 0.58
CA LYS A 406 -2.86 29.88 0.88
C LYS A 406 -1.71 29.99 -0.12
N GLN A 407 -2.00 30.58 -1.28
CA GLN A 407 -0.97 31.25 -2.06
C GLN A 407 -0.35 32.32 -1.15
N CYS A 408 0.80 31.99 -0.56
CA CYS A 408 1.78 33.01 -0.19
C CYS A 408 2.23 33.64 -1.51
N ASN A 409 2.46 34.96 -1.56
CA ASN A 409 2.89 35.69 -2.78
C ASN A 409 3.96 34.88 -3.53
N ASN A 410 3.59 34.26 -4.66
CA ASN A 410 4.48 33.37 -5.40
C ASN A 410 5.79 34.07 -5.76
N GLN A 411 5.72 35.39 -6.04
CA GLN A 411 6.88 36.22 -6.39
C GLN A 411 7.96 36.32 -5.31
N LEU A 412 7.65 36.11 -4.02
CA LEU A 412 8.64 36.34 -2.97
C LEU A 412 9.78 35.32 -2.98
N PHE A 413 9.55 34.13 -3.54
CA PHE A 413 10.49 33.01 -3.50
C PHE A 413 11.01 32.58 -4.88
N GLU A 414 10.65 33.28 -5.96
CA GLU A 414 11.04 32.92 -7.34
C GLU A 414 12.57 32.81 -7.48
N ASP A 415 13.33 33.79 -6.98
CA ASP A 415 14.80 33.77 -7.03
C ASP A 415 15.42 32.55 -6.32
N PHE A 416 14.80 32.10 -5.22
CA PHE A 416 15.24 30.89 -4.52
C PHE A 416 14.88 29.63 -5.32
N GLU A 417 13.64 29.57 -5.82
CA GLU A 417 13.11 28.45 -6.60
C GLU A 417 13.87 28.29 -7.93
N ASP A 418 14.45 29.36 -8.46
CA ASP A 418 15.35 29.30 -9.62
C ASP A 418 16.66 28.55 -9.36
N GLY A 419 17.12 28.48 -8.11
CA GLY A 419 18.34 27.77 -7.72
C GLY A 419 18.15 26.28 -7.40
N VAL A 420 16.89 25.83 -7.25
CA VAL A 420 16.56 24.47 -6.78
C VAL A 420 15.48 23.82 -7.66
N GLN A 421 15.40 22.50 -7.61
CA GLN A 421 14.31 21.74 -8.21
C GLN A 421 13.45 21.17 -7.10
N GLN A 422 12.14 21.46 -7.14
CA GLN A 422 11.18 20.87 -6.23
C GLN A 422 10.78 19.48 -6.72
N LEU A 423 11.12 18.45 -5.95
CA LEU A 423 10.82 17.06 -6.26
C LEU A 423 9.48 16.61 -5.68
N THR A 424 9.08 17.14 -4.52
CA THR A 424 7.76 16.86 -3.93
C THR A 424 7.09 18.12 -3.39
N VAL A 425 5.76 18.13 -3.43
CA VAL A 425 4.95 19.22 -2.87
C VAL A 425 5.04 19.26 -1.35
N ALA A 426 5.01 18.09 -0.71
CA ALA A 426 4.98 17.97 0.75
C ALA A 426 6.00 16.94 1.26
N GLN A 427 6.31 17.03 2.55
CA GLN A 427 7.13 16.05 3.26
C GLN A 427 6.28 14.88 3.78
N ARG A 428 6.93 13.78 4.15
CA ARG A 428 6.31 12.62 4.82
C ARG A 428 5.17 11.97 4.00
N THR A 429 5.20 12.14 2.68
CA THR A 429 4.35 11.46 1.70
C THR A 429 5.07 10.23 1.13
N ALA A 430 4.35 9.34 0.43
CA ALA A 430 4.94 8.06 0.02
C ALA A 430 6.07 8.23 -1.01
N GLU A 431 5.89 9.14 -1.96
CA GLU A 431 6.86 9.56 -2.96
C GLU A 431 8.05 10.28 -2.33
N TRP A 432 7.84 11.09 -1.28
CA TRP A 432 8.93 11.75 -0.55
C TRP A 432 9.89 10.73 0.07
N PHE A 433 9.38 9.65 0.68
CA PHE A 433 10.23 8.60 1.21
C PHE A 433 11.02 7.85 0.13
N ILE A 434 10.43 7.63 -1.05
CA ILE A 434 11.11 6.96 -2.15
C ILE A 434 12.17 7.88 -2.74
N LEU A 435 11.82 9.12 -3.09
CA LEU A 435 12.72 10.09 -3.75
C LEU A 435 13.88 10.55 -2.87
N ARG A 436 13.76 10.44 -1.54
CA ARG A 436 14.89 10.63 -0.62
C ARG A 436 15.94 9.52 -0.68
N LYS A 437 15.55 8.31 -1.08
CA LYS A 437 16.52 7.23 -1.31
C LYS A 437 17.41 7.61 -2.49
N PHE A 438 18.62 7.07 -2.49
CA PHE A 438 19.62 7.29 -3.53
C PHE A 438 20.11 8.74 -3.67
N ARG A 439 19.64 9.65 -2.81
CA ARG A 439 20.13 11.02 -2.67
C ARG A 439 20.82 11.19 -1.31
N ILE A 440 21.72 12.17 -1.22
CA ILE A 440 22.37 12.53 0.03
C ILE A 440 21.58 13.67 0.66
N THR A 441 20.83 13.35 1.71
CA THR A 441 20.23 14.34 2.62
C THR A 441 21.13 14.61 3.82
N GLY A 442 20.87 15.66 4.61
CA GLY A 442 21.73 16.01 5.76
C GLY A 442 22.03 14.84 6.71
N SER A 443 21.04 14.00 6.99
CA SER A 443 21.21 12.77 7.78
C SER A 443 22.05 11.68 7.09
N VAL A 444 22.04 11.61 5.76
CA VAL A 444 22.86 10.68 4.97
C VAL A 444 24.30 11.20 4.91
N ALA A 445 24.47 12.50 4.62
CA ALA A 445 25.77 13.17 4.56
C ALA A 445 26.57 12.93 5.85
N GLY A 446 25.95 13.11 7.01
CA GLY A 446 26.62 12.87 8.29
C GLY A 446 27.17 11.45 8.46
N LYS A 447 26.46 10.42 7.98
CA LYS A 447 26.95 9.03 8.07
C LYS A 447 28.04 8.73 7.05
N VAL A 448 27.86 9.18 5.80
CA VAL A 448 28.83 8.99 4.73
C VAL A 448 30.15 9.67 5.08
N PHE A 449 30.08 10.94 5.49
CA PHE A 449 31.24 11.71 5.87
C PHE A 449 31.92 11.15 7.13
N LYS A 450 31.17 10.61 8.09
CA LYS A 450 31.75 9.86 9.21
C LYS A 450 32.49 8.60 8.72
N ALA A 451 31.93 7.85 7.77
CA ALA A 451 32.58 6.66 7.24
C ALA A 451 33.91 7.03 6.55
N ILE A 452 33.91 8.07 5.72
CA ILE A 452 35.11 8.60 5.06
C ILE A 452 36.16 9.05 6.09
N ALA A 453 35.75 9.84 7.09
CA ALA A 453 36.63 10.33 8.13
C ALA A 453 37.24 9.22 9.00
N SER A 454 36.46 8.18 9.33
CA SER A 454 36.92 7.11 10.23
C SER A 454 38.01 6.25 9.59
N SER A 455 37.97 6.07 8.27
CA SER A 455 38.94 5.25 7.53
C SER A 455 40.24 5.97 7.16
N ARG A 456 40.28 7.30 7.21
CA ARG A 456 41.53 8.06 7.02
C ARG A 456 42.53 7.90 8.16
N HIS A 457 42.08 7.47 9.34
CA HIS A 457 42.95 7.28 10.51
C HIS A 457 43.86 6.04 10.40
N GLU A 458 43.66 5.17 9.41
CA GLU A 458 44.48 3.95 9.19
C GLU A 458 45.62 4.15 8.18
N VAL A 459 45.61 5.22 7.38
CA VAL A 459 46.55 5.42 6.24
C VAL A 459 47.81 6.23 6.62
N ARG A 460 48.03 6.49 7.91
CA ARG A 460 48.94 7.56 8.34
C ARG A 460 50.44 7.22 8.40
N ASP A 461 50.90 6.22 7.67
CA ASP A 461 52.32 5.87 7.66
C ASP A 461 53.13 6.40 6.45
N ASN A 462 52.56 7.06 5.42
CA ASN A 462 53.39 7.48 4.27
C ASN A 462 52.95 8.69 3.41
N VAL A 463 52.13 9.64 3.89
CA VAL A 463 51.80 10.83 3.07
C VAL A 463 52.04 12.13 3.84
N ALA A 464 52.93 12.97 3.30
CA ALA A 464 53.36 14.25 3.82
C ALA A 464 52.20 15.25 4.05
N PRO A 465 52.33 16.22 4.97
CA PRO A 465 51.25 17.14 5.30
C PRO A 465 51.10 18.22 4.20
N LEU A 466 50.06 18.07 3.38
CA LEU A 466 49.62 19.09 2.42
C LEU A 466 48.66 20.06 3.12
N THR A 467 49.17 21.22 3.54
CA THR A 467 48.42 22.23 4.29
C THR A 467 47.67 23.27 3.43
N ASP A 468 47.64 23.11 2.10
CA ASP A 468 46.94 24.03 1.16
C ASP A 468 45.91 23.33 0.24
N ASP A 469 45.60 22.06 0.49
CA ASP A 469 44.72 21.26 -0.37
C ASP A 469 43.23 21.43 0.01
N ALA A 470 42.38 21.71 -1.00
CA ALA A 470 40.94 21.81 -0.85
C ALA A 470 40.31 20.54 -0.23
N ASP A 471 40.90 19.38 -0.45
CA ASP A 471 40.47 18.10 0.11
C ASP A 471 40.76 17.99 1.62
N VAL A 472 41.84 18.62 2.09
CA VAL A 472 42.22 18.66 3.51
C VAL A 472 41.30 19.61 4.27
N MET A 473 40.98 20.77 3.70
CA MET A 473 39.99 21.70 4.25
C MET A 473 38.59 21.09 4.34
N THR A 474 38.17 20.32 3.33
CA THR A 474 36.91 19.56 3.35
C THR A 474 36.83 18.62 4.54
N ILE A 475 37.95 17.97 4.85
CA ILE A 475 38.02 16.94 5.89
C ILE A 475 38.10 17.56 7.27
N PHE A 476 38.81 18.68 7.45
CA PHE A 476 38.73 19.45 8.70
C PHE A 476 37.34 20.05 8.94
N LEU A 477 36.66 20.53 7.90
CA LEU A 477 35.28 21.02 8.00
C LEU A 477 34.33 19.90 8.46
N ILE A 478 34.38 18.75 7.77
CA ILE A 478 33.58 17.57 8.09
C ILE A 478 33.90 17.05 9.49
N LEU A 479 35.18 16.93 9.84
CA LEU A 479 35.64 16.49 11.15
C LEU A 479 35.21 17.46 12.25
N GLY A 480 35.32 18.78 12.04
CA GLY A 480 34.89 19.81 12.98
C GLY A 480 33.38 19.76 13.26
N LEU A 481 32.57 19.52 12.22
CA LEU A 481 31.13 19.34 12.36
C LEU A 481 30.77 18.04 13.12
N ILE A 482 31.55 16.97 12.94
CA ILE A 482 31.31 15.63 13.53
C ILE A 482 31.92 15.47 14.94
N SER A 483 32.97 16.21 15.28
CA SER A 483 33.74 16.08 16.53
C SER A 483 33.10 16.82 17.71
N ASN A 484 33.39 16.32 18.92
CA ASN A 484 32.81 16.76 20.20
C ASN A 484 33.86 17.40 21.12
N THR A 485 35.02 17.81 20.61
CA THR A 485 36.12 18.30 21.45
C THR A 485 35.82 19.70 21.98
N ALA A 486 35.03 19.76 23.05
CA ALA A 486 35.25 20.71 24.11
C ALA A 486 36.48 20.24 24.91
N ASN A 487 37.36 21.19 25.25
CA ASN A 487 38.61 21.07 26.02
C ASN A 487 39.88 20.75 25.21
N SER A 488 40.55 21.79 24.75
CA SER A 488 41.62 22.45 25.52
C SER A 488 41.96 23.77 24.84
N GLY A 489 41.49 24.87 25.43
CA GLY A 489 42.02 26.18 25.10
C GLY A 489 43.44 26.26 25.60
N ASP A 490 44.39 26.37 24.69
CA ASP A 490 45.61 27.12 24.89
C ASP A 490 46.11 27.55 23.51
N TYR A 491 45.76 28.76 23.09
CA TYR A 491 46.53 29.47 22.06
C TYR A 491 47.66 30.18 22.80
N GLY A 492 48.53 29.40 23.42
CA GLY A 492 49.82 29.84 23.92
C GLY A 492 50.82 29.73 22.79
N GLU A 493 51.47 30.85 22.46
CA GLU A 493 52.68 30.88 21.64
C GLU A 493 53.77 30.02 22.29
N ASP A 494 53.83 28.73 21.98
CA ASP A 494 55.01 27.92 22.24
C ASP A 494 55.38 27.21 20.93
N GLN A 495 56.37 27.81 20.25
CA GLN A 495 57.29 27.04 19.42
C GLN A 495 57.82 25.93 20.33
N HIS A 496 57.53 24.66 20.06
CA HIS A 496 58.35 23.46 20.36
C HIS A 496 57.51 22.19 20.12
N GLY A 497 57.91 21.39 19.12
CA GLY A 497 57.61 19.95 19.06
C GLY A 497 56.27 19.55 18.43
N HIS A 498 56.36 18.90 17.27
CA HIS A 498 55.33 18.01 16.74
C HIS A 498 54.89 16.99 17.81
N HIS A 499 53.70 17.17 18.40
CA HIS A 499 53.05 16.09 19.15
C HIS A 499 52.14 15.31 18.21
N ASP A 500 52.71 14.24 17.66
CA ASP A 500 52.00 13.09 17.13
C ASP A 500 51.05 12.51 18.19
N ILE A 501 49.75 12.46 17.89
CA ILE A 501 48.83 11.57 18.62
C ILE A 501 48.97 10.19 18.00
N VAL A 502 50.02 9.48 18.39
CA VAL A 502 50.11 8.02 18.23
C VAL A 502 48.94 7.42 19.01
N ARG A 503 48.07 6.64 18.35
CA ARG A 503 47.06 5.82 19.05
C ARG A 503 47.82 4.76 19.86
N THR A 504 47.97 4.98 21.15
CA THR A 504 48.48 3.95 22.06
C THR A 504 47.49 2.77 22.09
N PRO A 505 47.94 1.52 21.87
CA PRO A 505 47.09 0.35 22.02
C PRO A 505 46.48 0.33 23.42
N PHE A 506 45.19 -0.02 23.52
CA PHE A 506 44.51 -0.06 24.80
C PHE A 506 45.21 -1.06 25.73
N ASP A 507 45.60 -0.61 26.92
CA ASP A 507 46.10 -1.51 27.96
C ASP A 507 44.92 -2.37 28.48
N CYS A 508 45.11 -3.69 28.46
CA CYS A 508 44.15 -4.65 28.98
C CYS A 508 43.76 -4.35 30.43
N ASN A 509 44.72 -3.89 31.25
CA ASN A 509 44.45 -3.53 32.63
C ASN A 509 43.63 -2.24 32.77
N GLU A 510 43.75 -1.30 31.84
CA GLU A 510 42.96 -0.07 31.81
C GLU A 510 41.50 -0.35 31.42
N LEU A 511 41.29 -1.16 30.38
CA LEU A 511 39.96 -1.58 29.93
C LEU A 511 39.23 -2.43 30.99
N ALA A 512 39.96 -3.27 31.72
CA ALA A 512 39.41 -4.07 32.80
C ALA A 512 38.83 -3.20 33.94
N ARG A 513 39.41 -2.02 34.20
CA ARG A 513 38.93 -1.08 35.24
C ARG A 513 37.67 -0.29 34.84
N LYS A 514 37.37 -0.16 33.54
CA LYS A 514 36.18 0.57 33.06
C LYS A 514 34.88 -0.22 33.31
N THR A 515 33.79 0.48 33.56
CA THR A 515 32.46 -0.11 33.74
C THR A 515 31.88 -0.59 32.41
N GLY A 516 30.88 -1.48 32.46
CA GLY A 516 30.22 -1.96 31.25
C GLY A 516 29.54 -0.86 30.42
N GLN A 517 29.11 0.24 31.05
CA GLN A 517 28.57 1.38 30.30
C GLN A 517 29.66 2.22 29.64
N GLU A 518 30.79 2.42 30.29
CA GLU A 518 31.94 3.11 29.72
C GLU A 518 32.54 2.34 28.55
N LEU A 519 32.67 1.02 28.66
CA LEU A 519 33.14 0.17 27.55
C LEU A 519 32.16 0.17 26.38
N LYS A 520 30.84 0.20 26.64
CA LYS A 520 29.81 0.38 25.61
C LYS A 520 29.90 1.76 24.96
N LYS A 521 30.18 2.80 25.74
CA LYS A 521 30.38 4.16 25.21
C LYS A 521 31.64 4.19 24.33
N LEU A 522 32.77 3.67 24.82
CA LEU A 522 34.03 3.57 24.07
C LEU A 522 33.86 2.78 22.77
N SER A 523 33.20 1.62 22.84
CA SER A 523 32.89 0.78 21.66
C SER A 523 32.00 1.54 20.68
N ARG A 524 30.99 2.28 21.16
CA ARG A 524 30.09 3.08 20.32
C ARG A 524 30.80 4.25 19.66
N ASP A 525 31.70 4.90 20.39
CA ASP A 525 32.50 6.03 19.90
C ASP A 525 33.48 5.54 18.81
N LEU A 526 34.02 4.32 18.96
CA LEU A 526 34.84 3.61 17.95
C LEU A 526 34.01 2.83 16.91
N SER A 527 32.69 2.99 16.89
CA SER A 527 31.77 2.31 15.95
C SER A 527 31.81 0.77 15.98
N LEU A 528 32.31 0.18 17.05
CA LEU A 528 32.23 -1.26 17.32
C LEU A 528 30.84 -1.68 17.80
N GLN A 529 30.54 -2.97 17.65
CA GLN A 529 29.33 -3.56 18.18
C GLN A 529 29.25 -3.35 19.71
N VAL A 530 28.10 -2.89 20.20
CA VAL A 530 27.90 -2.47 21.61
C VAL A 530 27.21 -3.52 22.49
N SER A 531 26.77 -4.63 21.88
CA SER A 531 26.16 -5.76 22.57
C SER A 531 27.22 -6.73 23.06
N GLY A 532 26.99 -7.35 24.21
CA GLY A 532 27.86 -8.39 24.74
C GLY A 532 28.14 -8.26 26.24
N LYS A 533 28.80 -9.28 26.79
CA LYS A 533 29.34 -9.27 28.15
C LYS A 533 30.56 -8.34 28.23
N LYS A 534 30.93 -7.91 29.44
CA LYS A 534 32.04 -6.97 29.66
C LYS A 534 33.35 -7.45 28.99
N GLN A 535 33.67 -8.73 29.12
CA GLN A 535 34.88 -9.31 28.51
C GLN A 535 34.85 -9.24 26.98
N GLU A 536 33.72 -9.57 26.35
CA GLU A 536 33.58 -9.50 24.89
C GLU A 536 33.74 -8.07 24.34
N LEU A 537 33.44 -7.04 25.14
CA LEU A 537 33.69 -5.64 24.77
C LEU A 537 35.17 -5.28 24.92
N ILE A 538 35.83 -5.79 25.96
CA ILE A 538 37.28 -5.60 26.17
C ILE A 538 38.06 -6.29 25.05
N ASP A 539 37.73 -7.54 24.73
CA ASP A 539 38.41 -8.32 23.68
C ASP A 539 38.29 -7.63 22.31
N ARG A 540 37.11 -7.05 22.00
CA ARG A 540 36.91 -6.25 20.79
C ARG A 540 37.74 -4.96 20.76
N LEU A 541 37.88 -4.30 21.91
CA LEU A 541 38.68 -3.08 22.02
C LEU A 541 40.18 -3.39 21.94
N LEU A 542 40.62 -4.53 22.46
CA LEU A 542 42.00 -5.01 22.34
C LEU A 542 42.33 -5.48 20.91
N ALA A 543 41.37 -6.07 20.20
CA ALA A 543 41.54 -6.51 18.82
C ALA A 543 41.86 -5.35 17.85
N ILE A 544 41.39 -4.13 18.12
CA ILE A 544 41.72 -2.93 17.31
C ILE A 544 43.23 -2.65 17.31
N GLY A 545 43.93 -2.95 18.42
CA GLY A 545 45.37 -2.68 18.53
C GLY A 545 46.27 -3.70 17.84
N ASN A 546 45.71 -4.81 17.35
CA ASN A 546 46.44 -5.96 16.80
C ASN A 546 46.04 -6.28 15.35
N GLU A 547 45.43 -5.35 14.61
CA GLU A 547 45.10 -5.63 13.21
C GLU A 547 46.38 -5.75 12.35
N PRO A 548 46.53 -6.84 11.59
CA PRO A 548 47.65 -6.97 10.66
C PRO A 548 47.54 -5.89 9.58
N VAL A 549 48.67 -5.38 9.09
CA VAL A 549 48.74 -4.45 7.96
C VAL A 549 48.03 -5.09 6.77
N VAL A 550 46.80 -4.63 6.51
CA VAL A 550 45.96 -5.11 5.42
C VAL A 550 46.50 -4.51 4.13
N GLY A 551 46.80 -5.33 3.11
CA GLY A 551 47.28 -4.82 1.82
C GLY A 551 46.26 -3.87 1.17
N ASP A 552 46.76 -2.86 0.45
CA ASP A 552 45.98 -1.74 -0.12
C ASP A 552 44.65 -2.13 -0.81
N ALA A 553 44.63 -3.26 -1.51
CA ALA A 553 43.44 -3.75 -2.21
C ALA A 553 42.31 -4.16 -1.25
N VAL A 554 42.64 -4.82 -0.14
CA VAL A 554 41.66 -5.27 0.85
C VAL A 554 41.18 -4.09 1.69
N TRP A 555 42.07 -3.13 2.00
CA TRP A 555 41.68 -1.87 2.64
C TRP A 555 40.70 -1.08 1.78
N ARG A 556 40.98 -0.89 0.48
CA ARG A 556 40.06 -0.21 -0.46
C ARG A 556 38.69 -0.89 -0.52
N GLN A 557 38.67 -2.22 -0.57
CA GLN A 557 37.42 -2.98 -0.55
C GLN A 557 36.62 -2.74 0.73
N GLN A 558 37.26 -2.77 1.90
CA GLN A 558 36.61 -2.49 3.19
C GLN A 558 36.13 -1.04 3.31
N PHE A 559 36.90 -0.09 2.78
CA PHE A 559 36.55 1.32 2.71
C PHE A 559 35.25 1.53 1.92
N ASP A 560 35.18 0.98 0.70
CA ASP A 560 34.02 1.09 -0.17
C ASP A 560 32.80 0.41 0.47
N GLU A 561 32.97 -0.78 1.08
CA GLU A 561 31.90 -1.45 1.80
C GLU A 561 31.32 -0.62 2.95
N ASN A 562 32.16 0.13 3.68
CA ASN A 562 31.72 0.98 4.77
C ASN A 562 30.89 2.17 4.26
N ILE A 563 31.27 2.75 3.12
CA ILE A 563 30.51 3.84 2.48
C ILE A 563 29.16 3.31 1.98
N TYR A 564 29.13 2.19 1.26
CA TYR A 564 27.89 1.57 0.82
C TYR A 564 26.99 1.18 2.00
N THR A 565 27.57 0.66 3.09
CA THR A 565 26.81 0.37 4.32
C THR A 565 26.20 1.64 4.91
N ALA A 566 26.93 2.76 4.94
CA ALA A 566 26.43 4.05 5.43
C ALA A 566 25.28 4.59 4.57
N LEU A 567 25.41 4.50 3.24
CA LEU A 567 24.36 4.89 2.28
C LEU A 567 23.11 4.02 2.43
N LEU A 568 23.25 2.70 2.29
CA LEU A 568 22.13 1.76 2.31
C LEU A 568 21.41 1.73 3.66
N SER A 569 22.14 1.77 4.78
CA SER A 569 21.52 1.82 6.12
C SER A 569 20.77 3.13 6.40
N SER A 570 21.04 4.18 5.61
CA SER A 570 20.32 5.46 5.69
C SER A 570 19.12 5.51 4.76
N TRP A 571 19.20 4.90 3.58
CA TRP A 571 18.07 4.83 2.64
C TRP A 571 17.03 3.77 3.01
N PHE A 572 17.46 2.67 3.63
CA PHE A 572 16.61 1.55 4.02
C PHE A 572 16.53 1.47 5.55
N MET A 573 15.82 2.43 6.14
CA MET A 573 15.57 2.47 7.58
C MET A 573 14.22 1.84 7.92
N ALA A 574 14.16 1.10 9.03
CA ALA A 574 12.89 0.63 9.55
C ALA A 574 11.97 1.83 9.85
N PRO A 575 10.66 1.74 9.56
CA PRO A 575 9.72 2.79 9.89
C PRO A 575 9.62 2.93 11.41
N ILE A 576 10.18 4.01 11.95
CA ILE A 576 10.13 4.37 13.37
C ILE A 576 9.21 5.59 13.51
N SER A 577 8.24 5.50 14.41
CA SER A 577 7.38 6.63 14.79
C SER A 577 7.26 6.63 16.31
N THR A 578 7.98 7.55 16.95
CA THR A 578 7.89 7.76 18.41
C THR A 578 6.87 8.85 18.73
N THR A 579 6.38 8.87 19.98
CA THR A 579 5.50 9.95 20.47
C THR A 579 6.17 11.32 20.31
N GLY A 580 7.46 11.42 20.60
CA GLY A 580 8.21 12.67 20.44
C GLY A 580 8.23 13.18 19.00
N MET A 581 8.39 12.30 18.01
CA MET A 581 8.34 12.67 16.59
C MET A 581 6.96 13.21 16.19
N LYS A 582 5.88 12.61 16.69
CA LYS A 582 4.51 13.08 16.43
C LYS A 582 4.25 14.45 17.05
N ILE A 583 4.69 14.66 18.29
CA ILE A 583 4.60 15.97 18.96
C ILE A 583 5.36 17.02 18.14
N GLY A 584 6.60 16.72 17.73
CA GLY A 584 7.39 17.61 16.88
C GLY A 584 6.67 17.98 15.57
N THR A 585 6.12 16.99 14.87
CA THR A 585 5.33 17.21 13.64
C THR A 585 4.16 18.15 13.86
N HIS A 586 3.39 17.98 14.95
CA HIS A 586 2.27 18.88 15.26
C HIS A 586 2.71 20.27 15.74
N ASN A 587 3.93 20.39 16.25
CA ASN A 587 4.45 21.65 16.79
C ASN A 587 5.09 22.55 15.71
N GLU A 588 5.43 22.02 14.54
CA GLU A 588 5.98 22.78 13.40
C GLU A 588 5.09 23.98 13.01
N ASP A 589 3.76 23.80 13.00
CA ASP A 589 2.80 24.89 12.73
C ASP A 589 2.75 25.94 13.85
N ASN A 590 2.93 25.50 15.10
CA ASN A 590 2.96 26.42 16.24
C ASN A 590 4.23 27.27 16.26
N ILE A 591 5.36 26.69 15.85
CA ILE A 591 6.64 27.38 15.74
C ILE A 591 6.61 28.38 14.59
N SER A 592 6.21 27.96 13.39
CA SER A 592 6.18 28.82 12.19
C SER A 592 5.23 30.02 12.34
N SER A 593 4.11 29.87 13.07
CA SER A 593 3.19 30.99 13.36
C SER A 593 3.71 32.01 14.38
N ARG A 594 4.75 31.67 15.16
CA ARG A 594 5.28 32.52 16.25
C ARG A 594 6.71 33.01 16.02
N ILE A 595 7.45 32.39 15.10
CA ILE A 595 8.85 32.70 14.87
C ILE A 595 9.05 34.15 14.40
N GLY A 596 8.17 34.71 13.57
CA GLY A 596 8.26 36.12 13.17
C GLY A 596 8.27 37.08 14.36
N THR A 597 7.26 36.96 15.25
CA THR A 597 7.19 37.76 16.48
C THR A 597 8.39 37.55 17.40
N PHE A 598 8.92 36.33 17.47
CA PHE A 598 10.13 36.06 18.23
C PHE A 598 11.33 36.81 17.65
N MET A 599 11.53 36.74 16.32
CA MET A 599 12.64 37.40 15.64
C MET A 599 12.58 38.92 15.78
N ASP A 600 11.39 39.52 15.62
CA ASP A 600 11.19 40.97 15.76
C ASP A 600 11.47 41.46 17.20
N LYS A 601 11.17 40.63 18.21
CA LYS A 601 11.38 40.98 19.61
C LYS A 601 12.84 40.85 20.07
N HIS A 602 13.56 39.88 19.52
CA HIS A 602 14.86 39.47 20.04
C HIS A 602 16.04 39.79 19.11
N THR A 603 15.78 40.28 17.89
CA THR A 603 16.80 40.44 16.85
C THR A 603 16.52 41.64 15.95
N TYR A 604 17.46 41.95 15.05
CA TYR A 604 17.29 42.93 13.97
C TYR A 604 16.83 42.30 12.64
N TYR A 605 16.44 41.02 12.64
CA TYR A 605 15.92 40.30 11.49
C TYR A 605 14.41 40.26 11.53
N HIS A 606 13.77 40.62 10.40
CA HIS A 606 12.33 40.53 10.20
C HIS A 606 12.02 39.42 9.20
N ILE A 607 11.09 38.52 9.53
CA ILE A 607 10.62 37.48 8.60
C ILE A 607 9.44 38.03 7.81
N GLU A 608 9.68 38.33 6.53
CA GLU A 608 8.65 38.86 5.61
C GLU A 608 7.71 37.75 5.12
N GLY A 609 8.22 36.52 4.98
CA GLY A 609 7.41 35.37 4.56
C GLY A 609 8.07 34.03 4.86
N LEU A 610 7.24 33.00 5.02
CA LEU A 610 7.64 31.60 5.18
C LEU A 610 6.93 30.74 4.13
N LYS A 611 7.69 29.90 3.43
CA LYS A 611 7.14 28.92 2.48
C LYS A 611 7.62 27.52 2.84
N SER A 612 6.68 26.59 2.93
CA SER A 612 6.96 25.17 3.18
C SER A 612 7.22 24.46 1.86
N TYR A 613 8.17 23.52 1.89
CA TYR A 613 8.54 22.70 0.74
C TYR A 613 8.55 21.22 1.13
N GLY A 614 8.36 20.35 0.15
CA GLY A 614 8.60 18.93 0.29
C GLY A 614 10.09 18.58 0.23
N LEU A 615 10.47 17.74 -0.73
CA LEU A 615 11.87 17.45 -1.05
C LEU A 615 12.34 18.42 -2.13
N LEU A 616 13.45 19.10 -1.85
CA LEU A 616 14.17 19.93 -2.80
C LEU A 616 15.49 19.23 -3.18
N CYS A 617 15.94 19.43 -4.40
CA CYS A 617 17.32 19.14 -4.78
C CYS A 617 17.94 20.33 -5.48
N LYS A 618 19.27 20.41 -5.45
CA LYS A 618 19.98 21.44 -6.19
C LYS A 618 19.85 21.18 -7.70
N LYS A 619 19.57 22.23 -8.48
CA LYS A 619 19.63 22.13 -9.95
C LYS A 619 21.03 21.71 -10.40
N HIS A 620 21.11 20.80 -11.37
CA HIS A 620 22.35 20.22 -11.90
C HIS A 620 23.20 19.40 -10.90
N THR A 621 22.71 19.12 -9.69
CA THR A 621 23.38 18.24 -8.72
C THR A 621 22.33 17.36 -8.04
N PRO A 622 21.80 16.33 -8.74
CA PRO A 622 20.60 15.60 -8.33
C PRO A 622 20.80 14.80 -7.03
N ILE A 623 22.04 14.52 -6.65
CA ILE A 623 22.43 13.88 -5.39
C ILE A 623 22.21 14.78 -4.17
N ALA A 624 22.32 16.10 -4.32
CA ALA A 624 22.28 17.07 -3.23
C ALA A 624 20.84 17.47 -2.91
N ALA A 625 20.21 16.77 -1.96
CA ALA A 625 18.80 16.96 -1.64
C ALA A 625 18.54 17.27 -0.18
N PHE A 626 17.59 18.16 0.08
CA PHE A 626 17.26 18.61 1.41
C PHE A 626 15.75 18.80 1.56
N SER A 627 15.27 18.75 2.80
CA SER A 627 13.84 18.95 3.12
C SER A 627 13.79 19.94 4.28
N PRO A 628 13.84 21.26 4.00
CA PRO A 628 13.77 22.26 5.05
C PRO A 628 12.35 22.29 5.61
N ASP A 629 12.17 22.59 6.90
CA ASP A 629 10.81 22.76 7.44
C ASP A 629 10.12 23.94 6.76
N HIS A 630 10.84 25.06 6.63
CA HIS A 630 10.46 26.22 5.82
C HIS A 630 11.69 26.89 5.20
N ILE A 631 11.47 27.68 4.15
CA ILE A 631 12.40 28.73 3.72
C ILE A 631 11.78 30.07 4.10
N ALA A 632 12.58 30.95 4.69
CA ALA A 632 12.20 32.30 5.08
C ALA A 632 12.76 33.32 4.09
N SER A 633 11.95 34.31 3.70
CA SER A 633 12.45 35.60 3.21
C SER A 633 12.67 36.49 4.42
N VAL A 634 13.91 36.90 4.66
CA VAL A 634 14.33 37.66 5.83
C VAL A 634 14.86 39.01 5.39
N VAL A 635 14.42 40.06 6.06
CA VAL A 635 14.92 41.42 5.87
C VAL A 635 15.76 41.79 7.09
N SER A 636 16.97 42.27 6.83
CA SER A 636 17.85 42.84 7.84
C SER A 636 18.20 44.27 7.44
N VAL A 637 18.18 45.19 8.41
CA VAL A 637 18.61 46.58 8.20
C VAL A 637 20.03 46.65 7.61
N ASN A 638 20.89 45.69 7.98
CA ASN A 638 22.30 45.71 7.61
C ASN A 638 22.62 45.00 6.28
N ARG A 639 21.75 44.09 5.83
CA ARG A 639 22.04 43.18 4.68
C ARG A 639 20.98 43.21 3.59
N GLY A 640 19.89 43.95 3.79
CA GLY A 640 18.73 43.89 2.91
C GLY A 640 17.99 42.54 3.04
N ARG A 641 17.33 42.14 1.95
CA ARG A 641 16.57 40.89 1.87
C ARG A 641 17.49 39.72 1.50
N PHE A 642 17.31 38.59 2.18
CA PHE A 642 17.97 37.33 1.87
C PHE A 642 17.09 36.13 2.24
N TYR A 643 17.42 34.95 1.72
CA TYR A 643 16.73 33.70 2.06
C TYR A 643 17.48 32.92 3.14
N ALA A 644 16.72 32.31 4.04
CA ALA A 644 17.27 31.46 5.08
C ALA A 644 16.50 30.13 5.22
N VAL A 645 17.23 29.04 5.48
CA VAL A 645 16.63 27.75 5.86
C VAL A 645 16.09 27.87 7.29
N MET A 646 14.88 27.37 7.53
CA MET A 646 14.32 27.19 8.86
C MET A 646 14.32 25.71 9.21
N GLU A 647 14.93 25.36 10.34
CA GLU A 647 14.99 23.99 10.85
C GLU A 647 14.53 23.97 12.32
N TYR A 648 13.48 23.22 12.60
CA TYR A 648 12.75 23.23 13.86
C TYR A 648 13.04 21.97 14.68
N LYS A 649 13.40 22.17 15.95
CA LYS A 649 13.72 21.09 16.89
C LYS A 649 12.85 21.21 18.13
N THR A 650 11.80 20.39 18.18
CA THR A 650 10.93 20.32 19.36
C THR A 650 11.55 19.42 20.44
N ARG A 651 11.74 19.97 21.64
CA ARG A 651 12.17 19.26 22.86
C ARG A 651 10.93 18.76 23.60
N THR A 652 10.80 17.44 23.69
CA THR A 652 9.59 16.79 24.23
C THR A 652 9.77 16.24 25.64
N THR A 653 10.96 16.35 26.24
CA THR A 653 11.24 15.88 27.59
C THR A 653 11.76 17.03 28.45
N THR A 654 11.46 17.03 29.75
CA THR A 654 11.95 18.05 30.68
C THR A 654 13.47 18.19 30.63
N GLN A 655 14.20 17.08 30.59
CA GLN A 655 15.67 17.09 30.51
C GLN A 655 16.18 17.80 29.25
N THR A 656 15.57 17.56 28.08
CA THR A 656 16.02 18.20 26.83
C THR A 656 15.62 19.67 26.79
N VAL A 657 14.46 20.04 27.37
CA VAL A 657 14.05 21.45 27.52
C VAL A 657 15.01 22.20 28.44
N THR A 658 15.31 21.67 29.63
CA THR A 658 16.23 22.29 30.58
C THR A 658 17.63 22.45 30.00
N LYS A 659 18.11 21.47 29.22
CA LYS A 659 19.39 21.57 28.51
C LYS A 659 19.41 22.71 27.50
N GLU A 660 18.38 22.88 26.69
CA GLU A 660 18.34 24.01 25.74
C GLU A 660 18.18 25.35 26.47
N GLN A 661 17.45 25.38 27.59
CA GLN A 661 17.32 26.57 28.43
C GLN A 661 18.65 26.99 29.06
N SER A 662 19.48 26.04 29.51
CA SER A 662 20.81 26.37 30.04
C SER A 662 21.73 26.95 28.96
N ILE A 663 21.68 26.39 27.75
CA ILE A 663 22.44 26.93 26.61
C ILE A 663 21.95 28.34 26.26
N ALA A 664 20.63 28.56 26.22
CA ALA A 664 20.05 29.88 25.97
C ALA A 664 20.38 30.90 27.07
N ALA A 665 20.55 30.46 28.32
CA ALA A 665 20.97 31.34 29.42
C ALA A 665 22.44 31.76 29.29
N GLU A 666 23.29 30.88 28.77
CA GLU A 666 24.73 31.12 28.58
C GLU A 666 25.04 31.95 27.33
N TYR A 667 24.38 31.64 26.20
CA TYR A 667 24.68 32.25 24.88
C TYR A 667 23.60 33.22 24.38
N GLY A 668 22.53 33.40 25.14
CA GLY A 668 21.38 34.23 24.78
C GLY A 668 20.25 33.45 24.08
N VAL A 669 19.05 34.01 24.10
CA VAL A 669 17.87 33.46 23.41
C VAL A 669 17.96 33.59 21.88
N PHE A 670 18.84 34.45 21.39
CA PHE A 670 19.25 34.50 19.99
C PHE A 670 20.77 34.60 19.91
N SER A 671 21.38 33.74 19.10
CA SER A 671 22.84 33.72 18.89
C SER A 671 23.13 33.59 17.39
N SER A 672 24.24 34.16 16.92
CA SER A 672 24.71 34.02 15.54
C SER A 672 26.08 33.35 15.51
N VAL A 673 26.29 32.44 14.56
CA VAL A 673 27.54 31.73 14.32
C VAL A 673 27.91 31.86 12.85
N ASN A 674 29.15 32.25 12.55
CA ASN A 674 29.72 32.28 11.20
C ASN A 674 30.81 31.21 11.08
N LEU A 675 30.55 30.23 10.22
CA LEU A 675 31.36 29.02 10.08
C LEU A 675 32.78 29.24 9.50
N MET A 676 33.11 30.41 8.99
CA MET A 676 34.49 30.75 8.61
C MET A 676 35.27 31.48 9.70
N THR A 677 34.65 32.42 10.41
CA THR A 677 35.34 33.30 11.36
C THR A 677 35.41 32.72 12.77
N ASP A 678 34.42 31.92 13.17
CA ASP A 678 34.29 31.45 14.56
C ASP A 678 35.04 30.13 14.80
N GLY A 679 35.92 29.75 13.87
CA GLY A 679 36.61 28.47 13.81
C GLY A 679 35.67 27.30 13.50
N PHE A 680 36.19 26.24 12.87
CA PHE A 680 35.40 25.08 12.45
C PHE A 680 34.80 24.22 13.58
N SER A 681 34.74 24.68 14.84
CA SER A 681 34.22 23.86 15.94
C SER A 681 33.82 24.60 17.22
N GLY A 682 34.58 25.58 17.73
CA GLY A 682 34.42 26.07 19.11
C GLY A 682 33.02 26.60 19.46
N ALA A 683 32.66 27.76 18.91
CA ALA A 683 31.38 28.42 19.22
C ALA A 683 30.17 27.62 18.70
N PHE A 684 30.29 27.02 17.50
CA PHE A 684 29.19 26.24 16.94
C PHE A 684 28.88 24.97 17.74
N ASN A 685 29.91 24.27 18.25
CA ASN A 685 29.73 23.08 19.08
C ASN A 685 29.19 23.44 20.47
N ALA A 686 29.53 24.60 21.00
CA ALA A 686 29.01 25.07 22.28
C ALA A 686 27.52 25.44 22.19
N ILE A 687 27.15 26.23 21.16
CA ILE A 687 25.78 26.74 20.97
C ILE A 687 24.85 25.67 20.40
N VAL A 688 25.36 24.78 19.54
CA VAL A 688 24.62 23.65 18.96
C VAL A 688 25.37 22.36 19.27
N PRO A 689 25.24 21.78 20.49
CA PRO A 689 25.99 20.58 20.87
C PRO A 689 25.62 19.32 20.08
N ASP A 690 24.43 19.29 19.50
CA ASP A 690 23.98 18.15 18.70
C ASP A 690 24.58 18.20 17.29
N LYS A 691 25.52 17.30 17.03
CA LYS A 691 26.21 17.19 15.74
C LYS A 691 25.29 16.92 14.56
N ASP A 692 24.20 16.17 14.76
CA ASP A 692 23.30 15.82 13.66
C ASP A 692 22.53 17.08 13.22
N HIS A 693 22.24 17.99 14.17
CA HIS A 693 21.63 19.28 13.87
C HIS A 693 22.59 20.22 13.14
N ARG A 694 23.87 20.28 13.56
CA ARG A 694 24.91 21.06 12.88
C ARG A 694 25.09 20.63 11.43
N LEU A 695 25.17 19.32 11.20
CA LEU A 695 25.31 18.74 9.87
C LEU A 695 24.05 18.98 9.03
N GLN A 696 22.87 18.82 9.61
CA GLN A 696 21.61 19.01 8.90
C GLN A 696 21.44 20.46 8.43
N ILE A 697 21.69 21.47 9.28
CA ILE A 697 21.56 22.87 8.87
C ILE A 697 22.61 23.24 7.82
N THR A 698 23.87 22.85 8.02
CA THR A 698 24.96 23.13 7.09
C THR A 698 24.69 22.52 5.71
N HIS A 699 24.18 21.27 5.70
CA HIS A 699 23.78 20.58 4.48
C HIS A 699 22.66 21.31 3.73
N SER A 700 21.60 21.72 4.44
CA SER A 700 20.46 22.42 3.84
C SER A 700 20.89 23.78 3.26
N ILE A 701 21.74 24.54 3.95
CA ILE A 701 22.29 25.81 3.46
C ILE A 701 23.11 25.56 2.19
N ALA A 702 24.04 24.60 2.22
CA ALA A 702 24.92 24.29 1.10
C ALA A 702 24.16 23.80 -0.15
N CYS A 703 23.16 22.93 0.04
CA CYS A 703 22.35 22.40 -1.06
C CYS A 703 21.34 23.42 -1.60
N GLY A 704 20.79 24.26 -0.72
CA GLY A 704 19.85 25.33 -1.09
C GLY A 704 20.50 26.52 -1.79
N ASN A 705 21.82 26.56 -1.89
CA ASN A 705 22.58 27.68 -2.48
C ASN A 705 22.29 29.03 -1.80
N ILE A 706 22.04 28.99 -0.50
CA ILE A 706 21.84 30.17 0.35
C ILE A 706 23.00 30.28 1.34
N ARG A 707 23.06 31.36 2.12
CA ARG A 707 24.15 31.60 3.10
C ARG A 707 23.72 31.50 4.54
N ASP A 708 22.42 31.50 4.81
CA ASP A 708 21.88 31.70 6.15
C ASP A 708 20.89 30.58 6.50
N GLY A 709 20.86 30.21 7.76
CA GLY A 709 19.87 29.28 8.30
C GLY A 709 19.62 29.52 9.78
N PHE A 710 18.39 29.23 10.23
CA PHE A 710 17.97 29.36 11.61
C PHE A 710 17.59 28.01 12.16
N LEU A 711 18.33 27.56 13.17
CA LEU A 711 17.96 26.43 14.02
C LEU A 711 17.07 26.94 15.15
N VAL A 712 15.81 26.54 15.16
CA VAL A 712 14.82 26.96 16.16
C VAL A 712 14.61 25.81 17.14
N TYR A 713 15.02 26.00 18.39
CA TYR A 713 14.73 25.06 19.46
C TYR A 713 13.48 25.50 20.19
N ALA A 714 12.51 24.59 20.35
CA ALA A 714 11.24 24.90 20.97
C ALA A 714 10.83 23.82 21.97
N ALA A 715 10.18 24.21 23.04
CA ALA A 715 9.34 23.30 23.82
C ALA A 715 8.00 23.09 23.08
N ALA A 716 7.13 22.25 23.63
CA ALA A 716 5.78 22.06 23.11
C ALA A 716 4.91 23.34 23.17
N THR A 717 5.32 24.36 23.93
CA THR A 717 4.51 25.56 24.20
C THR A 717 5.18 26.89 23.85
N HIS A 718 6.50 26.93 23.67
CA HIS A 718 7.25 28.16 23.41
C HIS A 718 8.58 27.89 22.70
N ILE A 719 9.12 28.91 22.03
CA ILE A 719 10.48 28.91 21.47
C ILE A 719 11.47 29.16 22.62
N ILE A 720 12.58 28.43 22.64
CA ILE A 720 13.62 28.51 23.67
C ILE A 720 14.79 29.39 23.15
N PRO A 721 15.82 28.87 22.44
CA PRO A 721 16.65 29.74 21.60
C PRO A 721 16.43 29.57 20.09
N VAL A 722 16.84 30.60 19.35
CA VAL A 722 17.07 30.55 17.90
C VAL A 722 18.54 30.78 17.62
N VAL A 723 19.16 29.87 16.87
CA VAL A 723 20.57 29.98 16.46
C VAL A 723 20.64 30.27 14.97
N HIS A 724 21.17 31.44 14.62
CA HIS A 724 21.47 31.82 13.25
C HIS A 724 22.85 31.27 12.84
N VAL A 725 22.89 30.49 11.78
CA VAL A 725 24.09 29.88 11.23
C VAL A 725 24.34 30.48 9.85
N ARG A 726 25.49 31.13 9.69
CA ARG A 726 25.95 31.67 8.43
C ARG A 726 27.10 30.82 7.88
N VAL A 727 26.97 30.43 6.62
CA VAL A 727 27.95 29.64 5.88
C VAL A 727 28.50 30.50 4.74
N GLU A 728 29.82 30.71 4.72
CA GLU A 728 30.45 31.45 3.63
C GLU A 728 30.58 30.60 2.35
N PRO A 729 30.65 31.24 1.16
CA PRO A 729 30.66 30.54 -0.12
C PRO A 729 31.77 29.49 -0.28
N THR A 730 32.94 29.73 0.31
CA THR A 730 34.07 28.78 0.30
C THR A 730 33.68 27.46 0.96
N VAL A 731 33.06 27.51 2.15
CA VAL A 731 32.56 26.32 2.86
C VAL A 731 31.53 25.58 2.03
N THR A 732 30.57 26.30 1.44
CA THR A 732 29.54 25.69 0.59
C THR A 732 30.14 25.02 -0.64
N TRP A 733 31.12 25.64 -1.29
CA TRP A 733 31.81 25.09 -2.46
C TRP A 733 32.55 23.80 -2.11
N THR A 734 33.31 23.82 -1.02
CA THR A 734 34.05 22.66 -0.50
C THR A 734 33.10 21.51 -0.14
N TYR A 735 32.02 21.81 0.61
CA TYR A 735 31.01 20.81 1.00
C TYR A 735 30.37 20.15 -0.23
N ARG A 736 30.06 20.94 -1.27
CA ARG A 736 29.46 20.42 -2.51
C ARG A 736 30.44 19.60 -3.35
N SER A 737 31.73 19.96 -3.34
CA SER A 737 32.77 19.17 -3.99
C SER A 737 32.86 17.77 -3.37
N ALA A 738 32.72 17.64 -2.05
CA ALA A 738 32.64 16.34 -1.37
C ALA A 738 31.43 15.50 -1.81
N LEU A 739 30.27 16.15 -2.02
CA LEU A 739 29.09 15.46 -2.54
C LEU A 739 29.30 14.98 -3.98
N SER A 740 29.92 15.82 -4.82
CA SER A 740 30.27 15.49 -6.21
C SER A 740 31.29 14.37 -6.31
N ALA A 741 32.24 14.28 -5.38
CA ALA A 741 33.16 13.14 -5.31
C ALA A 741 32.41 11.86 -4.88
N THR A 742 31.36 11.97 -4.08
CA THR A 742 30.59 10.80 -3.60
C THR A 742 29.69 10.21 -4.69
N GLU A 743 28.79 11.01 -5.27
CA GLU A 743 28.92 11.32 -6.69
C GLU A 743 29.53 10.31 -7.66
N ASP A 744 30.64 10.74 -8.23
CA ASP A 744 31.38 10.05 -9.29
C ASP A 744 31.88 8.66 -8.86
N ASN A 745 32.26 8.49 -7.58
CA ASN A 745 32.90 7.24 -7.12
C ASN A 745 31.92 6.15 -6.68
N TYR A 746 30.76 6.52 -6.12
CA TYR A 746 29.82 5.57 -5.50
C TYR A 746 28.40 5.63 -6.08
N LEU A 747 28.07 6.79 -6.67
CA LEU A 747 26.81 7.25 -7.24
C LEU A 747 26.32 6.62 -8.53
N ALA A 748 27.28 6.31 -9.41
CA ALA A 748 27.05 6.28 -10.86
C ALA A 748 25.92 5.32 -11.29
N TRP A 749 25.88 4.12 -10.68
CA TRP A 749 24.83 3.11 -10.92
C TRP A 749 23.40 3.56 -10.58
N VAL A 750 23.22 4.65 -9.83
CA VAL A 750 21.90 5.24 -9.55
C VAL A 750 21.47 6.14 -10.72
N TYR A 751 22.35 7.05 -11.12
CA TYR A 751 22.05 8.18 -12.00
C TYR A 751 22.27 7.87 -13.48
N ASP A 752 23.17 6.93 -13.79
CA ASP A 752 23.39 6.42 -15.14
C ASP A 752 22.78 5.01 -15.28
N PRO A 753 21.72 4.84 -16.09
CA PRO A 753 21.14 3.53 -16.38
C PRO A 753 22.11 2.54 -17.05
N ALA A 754 23.16 3.03 -17.72
CA ALA A 754 24.16 2.17 -18.36
C ALA A 754 25.11 1.51 -17.37
N VAL A 755 25.22 2.06 -16.14
CA VAL A 755 26.10 1.52 -15.10
C VAL A 755 25.36 0.47 -14.28
N ALA A 756 25.93 -0.74 -14.22
CA ALA A 756 25.35 -1.85 -13.48
C ALA A 756 25.36 -1.61 -11.95
N VAL A 757 24.33 -2.11 -11.27
CA VAL A 757 24.28 -2.07 -9.80
C VAL A 757 25.38 -2.97 -9.22
N PRO A 758 26.27 -2.44 -8.37
CA PRO A 758 27.39 -3.22 -7.81
C PRO A 758 26.90 -4.39 -6.96
N GLU A 759 27.78 -5.38 -6.77
CA GLU A 759 27.53 -6.48 -5.83
C GLU A 759 27.69 -5.99 -4.40
N LEU A 760 26.56 -5.72 -3.73
CA LEU A 760 26.53 -5.12 -2.39
C LEU A 760 26.27 -6.19 -1.32
N ASN A 761 27.03 -6.13 -0.23
CA ASN A 761 26.80 -6.99 0.93
C ASN A 761 25.58 -6.50 1.75
N LEU A 762 24.39 -6.97 1.38
CA LEU A 762 23.13 -6.57 2.01
C LEU A 762 22.92 -7.15 3.41
N THR A 763 23.74 -8.11 3.86
CA THR A 763 23.61 -8.70 5.21
C THR A 763 23.85 -7.67 6.32
N ARG A 764 24.66 -6.63 6.04
CA ARG A 764 24.93 -5.51 6.96
C ARG A 764 23.75 -4.50 7.01
N VAL A 765 22.81 -4.58 6.06
CA VAL A 765 21.69 -3.64 5.89
C VAL A 765 20.38 -4.30 6.33
N LYS A 766 20.09 -4.23 7.64
CA LYS A 766 18.97 -4.97 8.28
C LYS A 766 17.58 -4.80 7.66
N HIS A 767 17.30 -3.72 6.93
CA HIS A 767 15.98 -3.48 6.32
C HIS A 767 15.91 -3.73 4.82
N CYS A 768 17.03 -3.58 4.10
CA CYS A 768 17.16 -3.97 2.70
C CYS A 768 17.60 -5.44 2.64
N LEU A 769 16.63 -6.34 2.77
CA LEU A 769 16.91 -7.76 3.01
C LEU A 769 17.54 -8.50 1.84
N ASP A 770 17.32 -8.02 0.62
CA ASP A 770 17.63 -8.76 -0.61
C ASP A 770 17.83 -7.81 -1.79
N ARG A 771 18.52 -8.31 -2.83
CA ARG A 771 18.84 -7.54 -4.05
C ARG A 771 17.57 -7.11 -4.80
N ALA A 772 16.53 -7.93 -4.80
CA ALA A 772 15.25 -7.59 -5.42
C ALA A 772 14.63 -6.33 -4.81
N THR A 773 14.72 -6.16 -3.49
CA THR A 773 14.24 -4.97 -2.76
C THR A 773 14.99 -3.70 -3.18
N LEU A 774 16.31 -3.81 -3.36
CA LEU A 774 17.16 -2.70 -3.82
C LEU A 774 16.80 -2.29 -5.25
N LEU A 775 16.79 -3.26 -6.18
CA LEU A 775 16.49 -3.01 -7.58
C LEU A 775 15.10 -2.43 -7.78
N GLN A 776 14.09 -2.99 -7.13
CA GLN A 776 12.73 -2.47 -7.22
C GLN A 776 12.63 -1.04 -6.65
N SER A 777 13.33 -0.74 -5.56
CA SER A 777 13.36 0.62 -5.00
C SER A 777 14.03 1.61 -5.95
N LEU A 778 15.11 1.18 -6.63
CA LEU A 778 15.79 1.99 -7.65
C LEU A 778 14.90 2.21 -8.87
N GLY A 779 14.27 1.15 -9.39
CA GLY A 779 13.35 1.23 -10.53
C GLY A 779 12.18 2.19 -10.27
N LEU A 780 11.56 2.08 -9.09
CA LEU A 780 10.52 3.01 -8.65
C LEU A 780 11.01 4.45 -8.54
N TRP A 781 12.21 4.64 -7.98
CA TRP A 781 12.83 5.96 -7.87
C TRP A 781 13.04 6.58 -9.25
N ARG A 782 13.62 5.84 -10.20
CA ARG A 782 13.88 6.29 -11.57
C ARG A 782 12.57 6.65 -12.30
N ALA A 783 11.54 5.82 -12.14
CA ALA A 783 10.22 6.08 -12.72
C ALA A 783 9.59 7.38 -12.18
N LEU A 784 9.68 7.62 -10.87
CA LEU A 784 9.16 8.86 -10.27
C LEU A 784 9.97 10.09 -10.71
N VAL A 785 11.30 9.99 -10.79
CA VAL A 785 12.16 11.08 -11.28
C VAL A 785 11.80 11.43 -12.72
N LYS A 786 11.62 10.43 -13.58
CA LYS A 786 11.17 10.62 -14.97
C LYS A 786 9.81 11.32 -15.02
N LEU A 787 8.82 10.86 -14.25
CA LEU A 787 7.49 11.48 -14.21
C LEU A 787 7.52 12.95 -13.79
N ILE A 788 8.36 13.31 -12.81
CA ILE A 788 8.51 14.71 -12.37
C ILE A 788 9.17 15.54 -13.47
N HIS A 789 10.22 15.00 -14.10
CA HIS A 789 10.92 15.67 -15.20
C HIS A 789 9.99 15.91 -16.41
N ASP A 790 9.30 14.87 -16.87
CA ASP A 790 8.40 14.94 -18.04
C ASP A 790 7.23 15.91 -17.80
N ARG A 791 6.79 16.06 -16.54
CA ARG A 791 5.73 16.99 -16.15
C ARG A 791 6.22 18.43 -16.00
N GLY A 792 7.49 18.64 -15.65
CA GLY A 792 8.04 19.95 -15.27
C GLY A 792 7.68 20.42 -13.87
N ASP A 793 6.79 19.71 -13.16
CA ASP A 793 6.28 20.05 -11.84
C ASP A 793 6.26 18.83 -10.90
N PRO A 794 6.35 19.04 -9.57
CA PRO A 794 6.23 17.95 -8.60
C PRO A 794 4.84 17.28 -8.67
N LEU A 795 4.81 15.97 -8.39
CA LEU A 795 3.56 15.21 -8.33
C LEU A 795 2.69 15.64 -7.13
N PRO A 796 1.34 15.50 -7.21
CA PRO A 796 0.45 15.79 -6.10
C PRO A 796 0.76 14.86 -4.92
N PRO A 797 0.71 15.30 -3.66
CA PRO A 797 1.09 14.49 -2.50
C PRO A 797 0.53 13.07 -2.52
N ALA A 798 1.36 12.02 -2.54
CA ALA A 798 0.85 10.66 -2.57
C ALA A 798 0.33 10.23 -1.20
N LYS A 799 -0.78 9.50 -1.23
CA LYS A 799 -1.26 8.72 -0.09
C LYS A 799 -0.50 7.40 -0.02
N ARG A 800 -0.36 6.71 -1.17
CA ARG A 800 0.32 5.41 -1.29
C ARG A 800 0.84 5.22 -2.72
N ILE A 801 1.91 4.45 -2.85
CA ILE A 801 2.37 3.87 -4.12
C ILE A 801 2.37 2.36 -3.91
N LEU A 802 1.63 1.64 -4.75
CA LEU A 802 1.36 0.20 -4.60
C LEU A 802 1.47 -0.50 -5.96
N PRO A 803 1.76 -1.81 -6.01
CA PRO A 803 1.59 -2.56 -7.25
C PRO A 803 0.15 -2.41 -7.76
N SER A 804 -0.05 -2.19 -9.06
CA SER A 804 -1.37 -1.85 -9.62
C SER A 804 -2.41 -2.93 -9.31
N LEU A 805 -2.00 -4.21 -9.26
CA LEU A 805 -2.83 -5.33 -8.81
C LEU A 805 -3.41 -5.10 -7.40
N ILE A 806 -2.58 -4.65 -6.46
CA ILE A 806 -2.99 -4.37 -5.08
C ILE A 806 -3.87 -3.12 -5.02
N ALA A 807 -3.54 -2.09 -5.79
CA ALA A 807 -4.31 -0.85 -5.86
C ALA A 807 -5.74 -1.13 -6.38
N LEU A 808 -5.85 -1.81 -7.52
CA LEU A 808 -7.11 -2.23 -8.12
C LEU A 808 -7.93 -3.10 -7.17
N TRP A 809 -7.32 -4.16 -6.61
CA TRP A 809 -7.99 -5.03 -5.65
C TRP A 809 -8.55 -4.25 -4.44
N ASN A 810 -7.78 -3.34 -3.87
CA ASN A 810 -8.23 -2.56 -2.71
C ASN A 810 -9.44 -1.65 -3.03
N ARG A 811 -9.57 -1.17 -4.27
CA ARG A 811 -10.73 -0.37 -4.71
C ARG A 811 -11.95 -1.25 -4.94
N VAL A 812 -11.78 -2.38 -5.63
CA VAL A 812 -12.93 -3.24 -5.98
C VAL A 812 -13.41 -4.11 -4.84
N LYS A 813 -12.57 -4.43 -3.85
CA LYS A 813 -12.94 -5.29 -2.71
C LYS A 813 -14.18 -4.79 -1.95
N GLY A 814 -14.34 -3.48 -1.77
CA GLY A 814 -15.53 -2.92 -1.09
C GLY A 814 -16.82 -3.05 -1.90
N GLY A 815 -16.71 -3.19 -3.22
CA GLY A 815 -17.81 -3.53 -4.11
C GLY A 815 -18.24 -4.99 -3.99
N ILE A 816 -17.33 -5.90 -3.61
CA ILE A 816 -17.65 -7.32 -3.39
C ILE A 816 -18.68 -7.46 -2.25
N ASP A 817 -18.54 -6.66 -1.20
CA ASP A 817 -19.47 -6.62 -0.06
C ASP A 817 -20.85 -6.02 -0.40
N VAL A 818 -21.04 -5.47 -1.61
CA VAL A 818 -22.34 -4.94 -2.07
C VAL A 818 -23.37 -6.08 -2.15
N TYR A 819 -22.97 -7.25 -2.65
CA TYR A 819 -23.86 -8.42 -2.73
C TYR A 819 -24.39 -8.84 -1.34
N SER A 820 -23.50 -9.01 -0.36
CA SER A 820 -23.91 -9.34 1.01
C SER A 820 -24.74 -8.22 1.65
N ARG A 821 -24.55 -6.95 1.25
CA ARG A 821 -25.40 -5.83 1.71
C ARG A 821 -26.80 -5.92 1.11
N TYR A 822 -26.94 -6.19 -0.19
CA TYR A 822 -28.24 -6.44 -0.82
C TYR A 822 -28.98 -7.55 -0.10
N LEU A 823 -28.33 -8.70 0.04
CA LEU A 823 -28.95 -9.84 0.74
C LEU A 823 -29.31 -9.48 2.17
N LYS A 824 -28.49 -8.73 2.93
CA LYS A 824 -28.84 -8.32 4.31
C LYS A 824 -30.03 -7.37 4.39
N ASN A 825 -30.20 -6.47 3.42
CA ASN A 825 -31.21 -5.41 3.47
C ASN A 825 -32.54 -5.81 2.84
N VAL A 826 -32.55 -6.70 1.85
CA VAL A 826 -33.76 -7.18 1.17
C VAL A 826 -34.18 -8.52 1.79
N LYS A 827 -34.66 -8.49 3.04
CA LYS A 827 -35.21 -9.68 3.71
C LYS A 827 -36.54 -9.35 4.38
N PRO A 828 -37.67 -9.83 3.84
CA PRO A 828 -38.91 -9.88 4.59
C PRO A 828 -38.76 -10.93 5.72
N LYS A 829 -39.26 -10.60 6.92
CA LYS A 829 -39.12 -11.47 8.09
C LYS A 829 -40.19 -12.54 8.08
N HIS A 830 -39.86 -13.67 7.46
CA HIS A 830 -40.68 -14.86 7.43
C HIS A 830 -40.22 -15.88 8.47
N PHE A 831 -40.96 -16.02 9.57
CA PHE A 831 -40.58 -16.94 10.66
C PHE A 831 -41.04 -18.39 10.46
N ARG A 832 -41.89 -18.68 9.47
CA ARG A 832 -42.58 -19.98 9.31
C ARG A 832 -42.75 -20.45 7.86
N LEU A 833 -41.84 -20.10 6.96
CA LEU A 833 -41.87 -20.67 5.59
C LEU A 833 -41.30 -22.08 5.57
N SER A 834 -41.93 -22.96 4.78
CA SER A 834 -41.35 -24.26 4.46
C SER A 834 -40.04 -24.06 3.68
N PRO A 835 -39.06 -24.99 3.74
CA PRO A 835 -37.84 -24.88 2.92
C PRO A 835 -38.12 -24.74 1.42
N LYS A 836 -39.19 -25.39 0.93
CA LYS A 836 -39.64 -25.26 -0.46
C LYS A 836 -40.21 -23.89 -0.78
N ALA A 837 -41.15 -23.39 0.03
CA ALA A 837 -41.68 -22.04 -0.14
C ALA A 837 -40.54 -21.01 -0.10
N THR A 838 -39.54 -21.25 0.75
CA THR A 838 -38.37 -20.39 0.84
C THR A 838 -37.46 -20.49 -0.40
N ARG A 839 -37.27 -21.69 -0.96
CA ARG A 839 -36.52 -21.86 -2.22
C ARG A 839 -37.20 -21.11 -3.37
N HIS A 840 -38.51 -21.23 -3.51
CA HIS A 840 -39.29 -20.48 -4.50
C HIS A 840 -39.16 -18.97 -4.27
N PHE A 841 -39.28 -18.54 -3.01
CA PHE A 841 -39.17 -17.14 -2.61
C PHE A 841 -37.81 -16.51 -2.91
N PHE A 842 -36.69 -17.24 -2.72
CA PHE A 842 -35.35 -16.73 -3.02
C PHE A 842 -34.95 -16.84 -4.50
N CYS A 843 -35.65 -17.66 -5.28
CA CYS A 843 -35.44 -17.71 -6.73
C CYS A 843 -36.14 -16.56 -7.46
N LEU A 844 -37.19 -15.99 -6.85
CA LEU A 844 -37.84 -14.74 -7.25
C LEU A 844 -37.08 -13.54 -6.67
#